data_AF-A0A9N9WK48-F1
#
_entry.id   AF-A0A9N9WK48-F1
#
_cell.length_a   1.000
_cell.length_b   1.000
_cell.length_c   1.000
_cell.angle_alpha   90.00
_cell.angle_beta   90.00
_cell.angle_gamma   90.00
#
_symmetry.space_group_name_H-M   'P 1'
#
loop_
_entity.id
_entity.type
_entity.pdbx_description
1 polymer ?
#
loop_
_entity_poly.entity_id
_entity_poly.type
_entity_poly.pdbx_seq_one_letter_code
_entity_poly.pdbx_strand_id
1 'polypeptide(L)'
;MMLLISKIFKISELSTTLEIYNSIISFLNWSFSFIGCDIFSSDFKRTKLWIFVIFLDFITYIPINIYDVYLFRDDFIRDMFCLVTLGNGFQGGMKLYTFIRKKDSLLKLFTIAEEFIVNIRCRDCSKSFKKWLIVACNAIFVVIVLFAIGGTLILVYPAIVYILTGKRILHFGFILPFINPDTVSGYLINDLHHILQFYITINGLFTTLNMTILIVVVALAKYETLCVLIDQLNDLIILNVQNQKKIKEIFVEIVQEHVKLLEYLTFFNENFSLYYLVEIFSVGFQTTVTLFTCSVDIHFLPGYPILVVDLFQIFAPCLLSTILEVQCNNFFDKLVELTWIKLPIAKQKTVLIMMLQAQRKKSIRCGMTELNLRAFLMLKFIGCHIFSTDFSYVNLWLLVLILDFITYLPINIYDVYLFRDDFIRDMFCLVTLGNGFQGGIKLYTFIMQRNSLLKLFGIAEEFGVDMKNTDCSEKFKKWLLISCHVILGLTALFLFAGLLIFIYPAIVYIFIGEKTLHFGFILPAIDQDTTIGYSLNFMHQTLQIYITITALFTSINMTVFIIIIALAKYASLYELLNQLNILITWNVQDQKKIKEKFTEIVQEHVKLIDYLIFFNKTFSSYYLVEIFSLGFQTTVTLFTCSIDINFLPGYPILIVDLFQIFAPCLLGTLLEVQCNKFFDNLMKISWIQLSMPMQKLVLIMMFQVQRKKSIRCGLMELNLRTFLMVM
;
A
#
# COMPACT_ATOMS: atom_id res chain seq x y z
N MET A 1 19.18 11.94 -19.81
CA MET A 1 18.11 12.46 -18.93
C MET A 1 18.37 13.90 -18.49
N MET A 2 19.42 14.21 -17.69
CA MET A 2 19.71 15.60 -17.25
C MET A 2 19.85 16.64 -18.38
N LEU A 3 20.46 16.27 -19.53
CA LEU A 3 20.60 17.17 -20.69
C LEU A 3 19.26 17.54 -21.36
N LEU A 4 18.26 16.64 -21.32
CA LEU A 4 16.93 16.89 -21.90
C LEU A 4 16.10 17.77 -20.98
N ILE A 5 16.17 17.52 -19.67
CA ILE A 5 15.54 18.32 -18.62
C ILE A 5 16.13 19.74 -18.62
N SER A 6 17.44 19.86 -18.79
CA SER A 6 18.13 21.14 -18.94
C SER A 6 17.67 21.93 -20.17
N LYS A 7 17.25 21.26 -21.26
CA LYS A 7 16.69 21.93 -22.45
C LYS A 7 15.24 22.34 -22.27
N ILE A 8 14.40 21.47 -21.69
CA ILE A 8 12.97 21.74 -21.49
C ILE A 8 12.75 22.88 -20.49
N PHE A 9 13.48 22.86 -19.37
CA PHE A 9 13.34 23.84 -18.29
C PHE A 9 14.46 24.90 -18.27
N LYS A 10 15.38 24.92 -19.26
CA LYS A 10 16.55 25.82 -19.31
C LYS A 10 17.38 25.87 -18.03
N ILE A 11 17.45 24.76 -17.28
CA ILE A 11 18.05 24.73 -15.92
C ILE A 11 19.55 25.10 -15.93
N SER A 12 20.27 24.84 -17.01
CA SER A 12 21.68 25.24 -17.16
C SER A 12 21.90 26.76 -17.26
N GLU A 13 20.87 27.53 -17.61
CA GLU A 13 20.93 28.99 -17.76
C GLU A 13 20.35 29.73 -16.54
N LEU A 14 19.52 29.06 -15.72
CA LEU A 14 18.82 29.66 -14.59
C LEU A 14 19.68 29.61 -13.31
N SER A 15 20.01 30.79 -12.78
CA SER A 15 20.94 30.91 -11.66
C SER A 15 20.21 30.92 -10.30
N THR A 16 19.01 31.53 -10.23
CA THR A 16 18.28 31.75 -8.98
C THR A 16 17.16 30.73 -8.71
N THR A 17 16.81 30.52 -7.44
CA THR A 17 15.74 29.60 -7.02
C THR A 17 14.36 30.06 -7.50
N LEU A 18 14.14 31.38 -7.53
CA LEU A 18 12.89 32.00 -8.01
C LEU A 18 12.71 31.83 -9.52
N GLU A 19 13.78 31.97 -10.31
CA GLU A 19 13.77 31.70 -11.75
C GLU A 19 13.32 30.28 -12.09
N ILE A 20 13.81 29.28 -11.35
CA ILE A 20 13.42 27.88 -11.54
C ILE A 20 11.93 27.69 -11.21
N TYR A 21 11.47 28.25 -10.09
CA TYR A 21 10.05 28.18 -9.70
C TYR A 21 9.15 28.83 -10.75
N ASN A 22 9.49 30.03 -11.22
CA ASN A 22 8.74 30.74 -12.26
C ASN A 22 8.74 29.98 -13.59
N SER A 23 9.84 29.29 -13.92
CA SER A 23 9.88 28.40 -15.09
C SER A 23 8.92 27.22 -14.96
N ILE A 24 8.83 26.59 -13.77
CA ILE A 24 7.86 25.52 -13.53
C ILE A 24 6.43 26.05 -13.58
N ILE A 25 6.14 27.21 -12.97
CA ILE A 25 4.82 27.84 -13.05
C ILE A 25 4.46 28.17 -14.50
N SER A 26 5.40 28.74 -15.27
CA SER A 26 5.17 29.07 -16.68
C SER A 26 4.84 27.80 -17.48
N PHE A 27 5.54 26.71 -17.23
CA PHE A 27 5.25 25.40 -17.83
C PHE A 27 3.89 24.85 -17.42
N LEU A 28 3.52 24.95 -16.13
CA LEU A 28 2.21 24.57 -15.64
C LEU A 28 1.12 25.41 -16.29
N ASN A 29 1.30 26.73 -16.37
CA ASN A 29 0.33 27.63 -16.97
C ASN A 29 0.15 27.35 -18.46
N TRP A 30 1.25 27.08 -19.17
CA TRP A 30 1.21 26.62 -20.55
C TRP A 30 0.42 25.30 -20.68
N SER A 31 0.64 24.34 -19.77
CA SER A 31 -0.11 23.06 -19.75
C SER A 31 -1.60 23.28 -19.49
N PHE A 32 -1.92 24.16 -18.54
CA PHE A 32 -3.28 24.59 -18.18
C PHE A 32 -4.01 25.31 -19.32
N SER A 33 -3.28 26.04 -20.16
CA SER A 33 -3.83 26.73 -21.34
C SER A 33 -4.44 25.76 -22.37
N PHE A 34 -3.92 24.53 -22.47
CA PHE A 34 -4.49 23.50 -23.35
C PHE A 34 -5.88 23.03 -22.94
N ILE A 35 -6.22 23.18 -21.66
CA ILE A 35 -7.54 22.84 -21.10
C ILE A 35 -8.38 24.12 -20.97
N GLY A 36 -8.00 25.23 -21.61
CA GLY A 36 -8.70 26.50 -21.50
C GLY A 36 -8.76 27.08 -20.07
N CYS A 37 -7.94 26.55 -19.16
CA CYS A 37 -7.91 26.90 -17.74
C CYS A 37 -6.61 27.64 -17.42
N ASP A 38 -6.35 28.77 -18.07
CA ASP A 38 -5.18 29.63 -17.80
C ASP A 38 -5.31 30.32 -16.43
N ILE A 39 -5.13 29.52 -15.36
CA ILE A 39 -5.40 29.90 -13.98
C ILE A 39 -4.46 31.01 -13.51
N PHE A 40 -3.22 31.05 -14.02
CA PHE A 40 -2.13 31.90 -13.51
C PHE A 40 -1.91 33.21 -14.25
N SER A 41 -2.53 33.43 -15.41
CA SER A 41 -2.47 34.75 -16.06
C SER A 41 -3.32 35.79 -15.33
N SER A 42 -2.72 36.95 -15.04
CA SER A 42 -3.43 38.16 -14.59
C SER A 42 -4.41 38.67 -15.65
N ASP A 43 -4.06 38.45 -16.93
CA ASP A 43 -4.86 38.81 -18.10
C ASP A 43 -5.79 37.68 -18.54
N PHE A 44 -6.30 36.86 -17.61
CA PHE A 44 -7.27 35.80 -17.89
C PHE A 44 -8.58 36.37 -18.48
N LYS A 45 -8.55 36.71 -19.77
CA LYS A 45 -9.73 36.81 -20.58
C LYS A 45 -10.21 35.39 -20.70
N ARG A 46 -11.23 35.02 -19.90
CA ARG A 46 -12.07 33.85 -20.15
C ARG A 46 -12.27 33.81 -21.66
N THR A 47 -11.59 32.93 -22.38
CA THR A 47 -12.01 32.62 -23.73
C THR A 47 -13.30 31.87 -23.49
N LYS A 48 -14.41 32.62 -23.38
CA LYS A 48 -15.74 32.09 -23.00
C LYS A 48 -16.05 30.86 -23.85
N LEU A 49 -15.54 30.85 -25.08
CA LEU A 49 -15.54 29.74 -26.02
C LEU A 49 -14.92 28.44 -25.47
N TRP A 50 -13.71 28.42 -24.94
CA TRP A 50 -13.04 27.17 -24.52
C TRP A 50 -13.63 26.56 -23.25
N ILE A 51 -13.94 27.38 -22.25
CA ILE A 51 -14.68 26.92 -21.06
C ILE A 51 -16.07 26.43 -21.46
N PHE A 52 -16.74 27.13 -22.39
CA PHE A 52 -18.02 26.69 -22.93
C PHE A 52 -17.88 25.36 -23.67
N VAL A 53 -16.85 25.18 -24.49
CA VAL A 53 -16.57 23.92 -25.20
C VAL A 53 -16.35 22.79 -24.20
N ILE A 54 -15.51 22.97 -23.18
CA ILE A 54 -15.23 21.92 -22.17
C ILE A 54 -16.44 21.65 -21.29
N PHE A 55 -17.25 22.66 -20.98
CA PHE A 55 -18.49 22.48 -20.23
C PHE A 55 -19.54 21.74 -21.06
N LEU A 56 -19.68 22.08 -22.34
CA LEU A 56 -20.54 21.39 -23.29
C LEU A 56 -20.07 19.94 -23.48
N ASP A 57 -18.76 19.74 -23.56
CA ASP A 57 -18.10 18.45 -23.65
C ASP A 57 -18.42 17.58 -22.44
N PHE A 58 -18.27 18.11 -21.22
CA PHE A 58 -18.64 17.41 -19.99
C PHE A 58 -20.13 17.06 -19.92
N ILE A 59 -21.00 18.00 -20.29
CA ILE A 59 -22.47 17.81 -20.31
C ILE A 59 -22.88 16.78 -21.35
N THR A 60 -22.13 16.61 -22.43
CA THR A 60 -22.45 15.63 -23.48
C THR A 60 -21.80 14.28 -23.19
N TYR A 61 -20.55 14.25 -22.73
CA TYR A 61 -19.77 13.05 -22.48
C TYR A 61 -20.40 12.10 -21.46
N ILE A 62 -20.84 12.60 -20.30
CA ILE A 62 -21.44 11.73 -19.26
C ILE A 62 -22.75 11.11 -19.76
N PRO A 63 -23.73 11.86 -20.29
CA PRO A 63 -24.95 11.28 -20.85
C PRO A 63 -24.70 10.34 -22.02
N ILE A 64 -23.71 10.61 -22.89
CA ILE A 64 -23.35 9.70 -23.98
C ILE A 64 -22.86 8.37 -23.40
N ASN A 65 -21.93 8.38 -22.45
CA ASN A 65 -21.46 7.14 -21.81
C ASN A 65 -22.59 6.40 -21.08
N ILE A 66 -23.52 7.10 -20.42
CA ILE A 66 -24.68 6.47 -19.77
C ILE A 66 -25.64 5.87 -20.80
N TYR A 67 -25.88 6.58 -21.91
CA TYR A 67 -26.69 6.08 -23.02
C TYR A 67 -26.06 4.82 -23.64
N ASP A 68 -24.74 4.80 -23.81
CA ASP A 68 -24.03 3.67 -24.39
C ASP A 68 -23.96 2.47 -23.45
N VAL A 69 -23.81 2.68 -22.14
CA VAL A 69 -24.00 1.64 -21.12
C VAL A 69 -25.39 1.00 -21.26
N TYR A 70 -26.43 1.82 -21.48
CA TYR A 70 -27.79 1.31 -21.70
C TYR A 70 -27.95 0.61 -23.06
N LEU A 71 -27.32 1.12 -24.11
CA LEU A 71 -27.37 0.57 -25.48
C LEU A 71 -26.65 -0.78 -25.56
N PHE A 72 -25.50 -0.90 -24.92
CA PHE A 72 -24.65 -2.09 -24.88
C PHE A 72 -24.94 -3.01 -23.69
N ARG A 73 -26.06 -2.84 -22.99
CA ARG A 73 -26.45 -3.70 -21.85
C ARG A 73 -26.45 -5.20 -22.17
N ASP A 74 -26.66 -5.56 -23.44
CA ASP A 74 -26.68 -6.94 -23.93
C ASP A 74 -25.29 -7.43 -24.38
N ASP A 75 -24.31 -6.52 -24.56
CA ASP A 75 -22.89 -6.79 -24.86
C ASP A 75 -22.01 -6.28 -23.70
N PHE A 76 -21.85 -7.13 -22.69
CA PHE A 76 -21.18 -6.80 -21.44
C PHE A 76 -19.75 -6.27 -21.62
N ILE A 77 -19.01 -6.74 -22.63
CA ILE A 77 -17.64 -6.28 -22.88
C ILE A 77 -17.65 -4.81 -23.29
N ARG A 78 -18.56 -4.43 -24.20
CA ARG A 78 -18.74 -3.04 -24.63
C ARG A 78 -19.27 -2.15 -23.50
N ASP A 79 -20.18 -2.67 -22.68
CA ASP A 79 -20.66 -1.98 -21.49
C ASP A 79 -19.50 -1.67 -20.53
N MET A 80 -18.66 -2.66 -20.21
CA MET A 80 -17.50 -2.44 -19.35
C MET A 80 -16.51 -1.44 -19.95
N PHE A 81 -16.30 -1.42 -21.27
CA PHE A 81 -15.48 -0.37 -21.90
C PHE A 81 -16.06 1.04 -21.69
N CYS A 82 -17.38 1.19 -21.73
CA CYS A 82 -18.05 2.46 -21.45
C CYS A 82 -17.95 2.85 -19.96
N LEU A 83 -17.94 1.87 -19.05
CA LEU A 83 -17.75 2.14 -17.61
C LEU A 83 -16.32 2.59 -17.28
N VAL A 84 -15.30 2.06 -17.96
CA VAL A 84 -13.91 2.55 -17.82
C VAL A 84 -13.84 4.04 -18.16
N THR A 85 -14.48 4.47 -19.25
CA THR A 85 -14.47 5.86 -19.72
C THR A 85 -15.33 6.78 -18.86
N LEU A 86 -16.39 6.27 -18.25
CA LEU A 86 -17.22 6.99 -17.27
C LEU A 86 -16.42 7.47 -16.06
N GLY A 87 -15.47 6.65 -15.57
CA GLY A 87 -14.57 6.99 -14.46
C GLY A 87 -13.74 8.25 -14.74
N ASN A 88 -13.19 8.37 -15.95
CA ASN A 88 -12.47 9.57 -16.40
C ASN A 88 -13.38 10.80 -16.45
N GLY A 89 -14.66 10.62 -16.81
CA GLY A 89 -15.67 11.68 -16.79
C GLY A 89 -15.83 12.29 -15.40
N PHE A 90 -16.04 11.46 -14.36
CA PHE A 90 -16.15 11.95 -12.98
C PHE A 90 -14.89 12.67 -12.50
N GLN A 91 -13.70 12.15 -12.82
CA GLN A 91 -12.43 12.80 -12.48
C GLN A 91 -12.30 14.17 -13.17
N GLY A 92 -12.59 14.24 -14.47
CA GLY A 92 -12.56 15.48 -15.25
C GLY A 92 -13.52 16.53 -14.70
N GLY A 93 -14.75 16.10 -14.35
CA GLY A 93 -15.76 16.95 -13.73
C GLY A 93 -15.30 17.55 -12.40
N MET A 94 -14.75 16.72 -11.50
CA MET A 94 -14.23 17.21 -10.22
C MET A 94 -13.02 18.13 -10.39
N LYS A 95 -12.13 17.84 -11.34
CA LYS A 95 -10.98 18.69 -11.70
C LYS A 95 -11.45 20.07 -12.17
N LEU A 96 -12.39 20.11 -13.11
CA LEU A 96 -12.98 21.36 -13.61
C LEU A 96 -13.72 22.14 -12.52
N TYR A 97 -14.51 21.45 -11.70
CA TYR A 97 -15.18 22.06 -10.55
C TYR A 97 -14.19 22.76 -9.62
N THR A 98 -13.10 22.08 -9.26
CA THR A 98 -12.05 22.65 -8.40
C THR A 98 -11.39 23.85 -9.06
N PHE A 99 -11.04 23.77 -10.34
CA PHE A 99 -10.40 24.88 -11.05
C PHE A 99 -11.29 26.11 -11.20
N ILE A 100 -12.59 25.92 -11.45
CA ILE A 100 -13.53 27.04 -11.61
C ILE A 100 -13.92 27.63 -10.25
N ARG A 101 -14.28 26.77 -9.28
CA ARG A 101 -14.86 27.22 -8.00
C ARG A 101 -13.82 27.62 -6.96
N LYS A 102 -12.64 26.98 -6.99
CA LYS A 102 -11.55 27.18 -6.02
C LYS A 102 -10.34 27.90 -6.62
N LYS A 103 -10.53 28.62 -7.75
CA LYS A 103 -9.46 29.40 -8.41
C LYS A 103 -8.70 30.30 -7.43
N ASP A 104 -9.43 31.09 -6.64
CA ASP A 104 -8.81 32.06 -5.72
C ASP A 104 -8.00 31.35 -4.63
N SER A 105 -8.47 30.18 -4.18
CA SER A 105 -7.74 29.32 -3.25
C SER A 105 -6.47 28.76 -3.87
N LEU A 106 -6.52 28.33 -5.13
CA LEU A 106 -5.34 27.89 -5.88
C LEU A 106 -4.31 29.00 -6.02
N LEU A 107 -4.72 30.18 -6.48
CA LEU A 107 -3.82 31.33 -6.61
C LEU A 107 -3.17 31.68 -5.28
N LYS A 108 -3.95 31.70 -4.19
CA LYS A 108 -3.43 31.95 -2.84
C LYS A 108 -2.35 30.94 -2.44
N LEU A 109 -2.49 29.64 -2.77
CA LEU A 109 -1.46 28.64 -2.51
C LEU A 109 -0.16 28.97 -3.27
N PHE A 110 -0.25 29.33 -4.55
CA PHE A 110 0.93 29.67 -5.35
C PHE A 110 1.60 30.97 -4.90
N THR A 111 0.82 31.97 -4.45
CA THR A 111 1.36 33.20 -3.86
C THR A 111 2.10 32.89 -2.55
N ILE A 112 1.53 32.09 -1.65
CA ILE A 112 2.23 31.68 -0.42
C ILE A 112 3.52 30.90 -0.74
N ALA A 113 3.48 30.03 -1.75
CA ALA A 113 4.65 29.30 -2.21
C ALA A 113 5.74 30.22 -2.79
N GLU A 114 5.36 31.26 -3.54
CA GLU A 114 6.29 32.28 -4.02
C GLU A 114 6.90 33.10 -2.87
N GLU A 115 6.06 33.50 -1.90
CA GLU A 115 6.51 34.19 -0.68
C GLU A 115 7.54 33.36 0.09
N PHE A 116 7.39 32.03 0.16
CA PHE A 116 8.39 31.16 0.79
C PHE A 116 9.75 31.22 0.11
N ILE A 117 9.80 31.45 -1.20
CA ILE A 117 11.03 31.50 -2.00
C ILE A 117 11.67 32.88 -1.91
N VAL A 118 10.87 33.95 -2.03
CA VAL A 118 11.35 35.34 -1.96
C VAL A 118 11.92 35.66 -0.58
N ASN A 119 11.34 35.10 0.48
CA ASN A 119 11.79 35.34 1.86
C ASN A 119 13.03 34.55 2.28
N ILE A 120 13.66 33.76 1.40
CA ILE A 120 14.87 33.00 1.74
C ILE A 120 16.08 33.94 1.85
N ARG A 121 16.55 34.18 3.08
CA ARG A 121 17.71 35.05 3.34
C ARG A 121 19.05 34.31 3.37
N CYS A 122 19.04 33.03 3.71
CA CYS A 122 20.27 32.24 3.89
C CYS A 122 20.68 31.48 2.63
N ARG A 123 21.99 31.46 2.32
CA ARG A 123 22.55 30.73 1.18
C ARG A 123 22.33 29.22 1.26
N ASP A 124 22.48 28.64 2.44
CA ASP A 124 22.28 27.20 2.65
C ASP A 124 20.80 26.81 2.52
N CYS A 125 19.90 27.64 3.04
CA CYS A 125 18.46 27.48 2.83
C CYS A 125 18.11 27.57 1.33
N SER A 126 18.68 28.52 0.59
CA SER A 126 18.45 28.67 -0.85
C SER A 126 18.95 27.46 -1.64
N LYS A 127 20.13 26.92 -1.29
CA LYS A 127 20.68 25.69 -1.89
C LYS A 127 19.78 24.48 -1.63
N SER A 128 19.29 24.35 -0.40
CA SER A 128 18.37 23.27 -0.01
C SER A 128 17.03 23.36 -0.76
N PHE A 129 16.45 24.55 -0.85
CA PHE A 129 15.20 24.78 -1.58
C PHE A 129 15.37 24.50 -3.09
N LYS A 130 16.48 24.98 -3.68
CA LYS A 130 16.82 24.73 -5.10
C LYS A 130 16.93 23.24 -5.41
N LYS A 131 17.50 22.42 -4.49
CA LYS A 131 17.57 20.97 -4.64
C LYS A 131 16.17 20.36 -4.81
N TRP A 132 15.22 20.74 -3.97
CA TRP A 132 13.84 20.23 -4.05
C TRP A 132 13.11 20.69 -5.31
N LEU A 133 13.30 21.92 -5.77
CA LEU A 133 12.74 22.36 -7.06
C LEU A 133 13.29 21.55 -8.24
N ILE A 134 14.58 21.17 -8.21
CA ILE A 134 15.15 20.27 -9.21
C ILE A 134 14.51 18.88 -9.13
N VAL A 135 14.23 18.37 -7.92
CA VAL A 135 13.46 17.12 -7.75
C VAL A 135 12.06 17.26 -8.36
N ALA A 136 11.37 18.39 -8.18
CA ALA A 136 10.08 18.65 -8.82
C ALA A 136 10.20 18.62 -10.36
N CYS A 137 11.21 19.28 -10.95
CA CYS A 137 11.43 19.23 -12.40
C CYS A 137 11.65 17.79 -12.90
N ASN A 138 12.44 17.00 -12.17
CA ASN A 138 12.68 15.60 -12.53
C ASN A 138 11.40 14.76 -12.41
N ALA A 139 10.60 14.96 -11.36
CA ALA A 139 9.34 14.28 -11.18
C ALA A 139 8.34 14.64 -12.29
N ILE A 140 8.21 15.93 -12.62
CA ILE A 140 7.37 16.40 -13.74
C ILE A 140 7.85 15.79 -15.06
N PHE A 141 9.16 15.70 -15.29
CA PHE A 141 9.70 15.06 -16.50
C PHE A 141 9.34 13.57 -16.57
N VAL A 142 9.41 12.83 -15.46
CA VAL A 142 8.97 11.42 -15.41
C VAL A 142 7.48 11.31 -15.74
N VAL A 143 6.64 12.22 -15.23
CA VAL A 143 5.21 12.29 -15.56
C VAL A 143 5.03 12.53 -17.07
N ILE A 144 5.76 13.49 -17.66
CA ILE A 144 5.69 13.79 -19.10
C ILE A 144 5.99 12.53 -19.91
N VAL A 145 7.08 11.82 -19.59
CA VAL A 145 7.49 10.63 -20.33
C VAL A 145 6.45 9.51 -20.19
N LEU A 146 5.94 9.26 -18.98
CA LEU A 146 4.93 8.23 -18.73
C LEU A 146 3.64 8.50 -19.49
N PHE A 147 3.12 9.73 -19.41
CA PHE A 147 1.88 10.11 -20.10
C PHE A 147 2.06 10.17 -21.62
N ALA A 148 3.23 10.58 -22.12
CA ALA A 148 3.54 10.57 -23.54
C ALA A 148 3.62 9.14 -24.10
N ILE A 149 4.29 8.21 -23.40
CA ILE A 149 4.38 6.81 -23.82
C ILE A 149 2.99 6.15 -23.76
N GLY A 150 2.30 6.26 -22.62
CA GLY A 150 0.97 5.69 -22.45
C GLY A 150 -0.01 6.25 -23.48
N GLY A 151 0.06 7.56 -23.71
CA GLY A 151 -0.81 8.22 -24.65
C GLY A 151 -0.54 7.90 -26.13
N THR A 152 0.73 7.83 -26.53
CA THR A 152 1.09 7.42 -27.90
C THR A 152 0.67 5.99 -28.18
N LEU A 153 0.81 5.07 -27.22
CA LEU A 153 0.34 3.69 -27.36
C LEU A 153 -1.18 3.62 -27.60
N ILE A 154 -1.97 4.40 -26.86
CA ILE A 154 -3.43 4.46 -27.04
C ILE A 154 -3.81 5.04 -28.40
N LEU A 155 -3.18 6.14 -28.83
CA LEU A 155 -3.50 6.78 -30.11
C LEU A 155 -3.15 5.94 -31.34
N VAL A 156 -2.01 5.26 -31.29
CA VAL A 156 -1.48 4.48 -32.44
C VAL A 156 -2.18 3.12 -32.54
N TYR A 157 -2.77 2.62 -31.45
CA TYR A 157 -3.38 1.29 -31.39
C TYR A 157 -4.43 1.03 -32.48
N PRO A 158 -5.47 1.87 -32.69
CA PRO A 158 -6.44 1.63 -33.75
C PRO A 158 -5.83 1.56 -35.16
N ALA A 159 -4.80 2.36 -35.42
CA ALA A 159 -4.09 2.33 -36.71
C ALA A 159 -3.33 1.02 -36.90
N ILE A 160 -2.67 0.51 -35.84
CA ILE A 160 -1.99 -0.80 -35.88
C ILE A 160 -3.00 -1.90 -36.17
N VAL A 161 -4.14 -1.92 -35.48
CA VAL A 161 -5.15 -2.96 -35.68
C VAL A 161 -5.75 -2.89 -37.08
N TYR A 162 -5.99 -1.68 -37.60
CA TYR A 162 -6.46 -1.51 -38.96
C TYR A 162 -5.46 -2.03 -40.00
N ILE A 163 -4.16 -1.74 -39.82
CA ILE A 163 -3.09 -2.24 -40.71
C ILE A 163 -2.99 -3.77 -40.67
N LEU A 164 -3.11 -4.38 -39.49
CA LEU A 164 -2.94 -5.83 -39.31
C LEU A 164 -4.18 -6.65 -39.70
N THR A 165 -5.38 -6.15 -39.41
CA THR A 165 -6.62 -6.93 -39.52
C THR A 165 -7.59 -6.42 -40.58
N GLY A 166 -7.38 -5.20 -41.10
CA GLY A 166 -8.33 -4.49 -41.96
C GLY A 166 -9.59 -4.01 -41.24
N LYS A 167 -9.76 -4.29 -39.94
CA LYS A 167 -10.93 -3.88 -39.15
C LYS A 167 -10.72 -2.50 -38.54
N ARG A 168 -11.78 -1.68 -38.59
CA ARG A 168 -11.82 -0.37 -37.94
C ARG A 168 -12.27 -0.53 -36.50
N ILE A 169 -11.50 0.01 -35.56
CA ILE A 169 -11.79 -0.04 -34.12
C ILE A 169 -11.64 1.37 -33.58
N LEU A 170 -12.52 1.78 -32.66
CA LEU A 170 -12.45 3.07 -32.00
C LEU A 170 -11.47 3.02 -30.80
N HIS A 171 -10.90 4.16 -30.41
CA HIS A 171 -10.01 4.24 -29.22
C HIS A 171 -10.70 3.89 -27.90
N PHE A 172 -11.99 4.21 -27.81
CA PHE A 172 -12.84 4.03 -26.63
C PHE A 172 -14.11 3.27 -27.01
N GLY A 173 -14.78 2.68 -26.01
CA GLY A 173 -15.94 1.81 -26.22
C GLY A 173 -17.29 2.51 -26.44
N PHE A 174 -17.36 3.83 -26.22
CA PHE A 174 -18.59 4.61 -26.36
C PHE A 174 -18.77 5.10 -27.80
N ILE A 175 -20.02 5.38 -28.20
CA ILE A 175 -20.41 5.72 -29.58
C ILE A 175 -21.36 6.92 -29.53
N LEU A 176 -21.13 7.91 -30.39
CA LEU A 176 -22.02 9.07 -30.47
C LEU A 176 -23.44 8.66 -30.86
N PRO A 177 -24.47 9.10 -30.11
CA PRO A 177 -25.84 8.74 -30.39
C PRO A 177 -26.24 9.22 -31.79
N PHE A 178 -27.03 8.41 -32.49
CA PHE A 178 -27.50 8.64 -33.86
C PHE A 178 -26.43 8.57 -34.97
N ILE A 179 -25.18 8.22 -34.65
CA ILE A 179 -24.10 8.08 -35.64
C ILE A 179 -23.68 6.61 -35.75
N ASN A 180 -23.90 6.00 -36.91
CA ASN A 180 -23.54 4.59 -37.12
C ASN A 180 -22.01 4.44 -37.37
N PRO A 181 -21.26 3.76 -36.46
CA PRO A 181 -19.81 3.59 -36.56
C PRO A 181 -19.37 2.70 -37.73
N ASP A 182 -20.26 1.88 -38.30
CA ASP A 182 -19.93 0.99 -39.43
C ASP A 182 -19.78 1.77 -40.74
N THR A 183 -20.37 2.96 -40.84
CA THR A 183 -20.22 3.85 -41.99
C THR A 183 -18.86 4.57 -41.93
N VAL A 184 -18.24 4.83 -43.09
CA VAL A 184 -16.93 5.54 -43.14
C VAL A 184 -17.02 6.91 -42.47
N SER A 185 -18.09 7.66 -42.76
CA SER A 185 -18.33 8.98 -42.16
C SER A 185 -18.59 8.88 -40.66
N GLY A 186 -19.41 7.91 -40.21
CA GLY A 186 -19.70 7.73 -38.79
C GLY A 186 -18.50 7.26 -37.98
N TYR A 187 -17.65 6.38 -38.52
CA TYR A 187 -16.37 6.02 -37.92
C TYR A 187 -15.48 7.26 -37.73
N LEU A 188 -15.27 8.05 -38.78
CA LEU A 188 -14.39 9.23 -38.72
C LEU A 188 -14.89 10.27 -37.71
N ILE A 189 -16.20 10.48 -37.59
CA ILE A 189 -16.77 11.42 -36.62
C ILE A 189 -16.55 10.93 -35.18
N ASN A 190 -16.78 9.64 -34.90
CA ASN A 190 -16.53 9.05 -33.59
C ASN A 190 -15.03 9.07 -33.24
N ASP A 191 -14.17 8.69 -34.18
CA ASP A 191 -12.71 8.68 -34.02
C ASP A 191 -12.16 10.08 -33.72
N LEU A 192 -12.61 11.10 -34.46
CA LEU A 192 -12.25 12.50 -34.20
C LEU A 192 -12.70 12.97 -32.81
N HIS A 193 -13.91 12.58 -32.39
CA HIS A 193 -14.40 12.90 -31.05
C HIS A 193 -13.57 12.19 -29.97
N HIS A 194 -13.21 10.93 -30.15
CA HIS A 194 -12.35 10.19 -29.21
C HIS A 194 -10.94 10.79 -29.10
N ILE A 195 -10.34 11.20 -30.22
CA ILE A 195 -9.05 11.90 -30.22
C ILE A 195 -9.15 13.21 -29.45
N LEU A 196 -10.25 13.95 -29.61
CA LEU A 196 -10.50 15.18 -28.84
C LEU A 196 -10.66 14.89 -27.34
N GLN A 197 -11.47 13.90 -26.96
CA GLN A 197 -11.65 13.49 -25.56
C GLN A 197 -10.35 13.08 -24.91
N PHE A 198 -9.58 12.26 -25.63
CA PHE A 198 -8.29 11.79 -25.20
C PHE A 198 -7.32 12.94 -24.95
N TYR A 199 -7.27 13.90 -25.89
CA TYR A 199 -6.43 15.09 -25.77
C TYR A 199 -6.81 15.91 -24.53
N ILE A 200 -8.10 16.18 -24.30
CA ILE A 200 -8.57 16.93 -23.13
C ILE A 200 -8.24 16.18 -21.83
N THR A 201 -8.53 14.88 -21.79
CA THR A 201 -8.35 14.01 -20.62
C THR A 201 -6.88 13.93 -20.21
N ILE A 202 -5.98 13.60 -21.15
CA ILE A 202 -4.55 13.49 -20.83
C ILE A 202 -3.99 14.81 -20.33
N ASN A 203 -4.29 15.93 -21.01
CA ASN A 203 -3.81 17.23 -20.57
C ASN A 203 -4.35 17.59 -19.18
N GLY A 204 -5.63 17.31 -18.92
CA GLY A 204 -6.27 17.48 -17.61
C GLY A 204 -5.55 16.72 -16.50
N LEU A 205 -5.39 15.40 -16.66
CA LEU A 205 -4.75 14.52 -15.70
C LEU A 205 -3.28 14.91 -15.46
N PHE A 206 -2.55 15.15 -16.55
CA PHE A 206 -1.16 15.58 -16.55
C PHE A 206 -0.97 16.86 -15.73
N THR A 207 -1.77 17.88 -16.03
CA THR A 207 -1.63 19.20 -15.43
C THR A 207 -1.94 19.17 -13.93
N THR A 208 -2.99 18.44 -13.52
CA THR A 208 -3.39 18.33 -12.11
C THR A 208 -2.35 17.62 -11.26
N LEU A 209 -1.72 16.58 -11.82
CA LEU A 209 -0.70 15.81 -11.13
C LEU A 209 0.58 16.64 -10.93
N ASN A 210 1.02 17.37 -11.95
CA ASN A 210 2.18 18.25 -11.86
C ASN A 210 1.96 19.41 -10.89
N MET A 211 0.74 19.97 -10.85
CA MET A 211 0.35 20.98 -9.86
C MET A 211 0.49 20.43 -8.43
N THR A 212 -0.02 19.22 -8.19
CA THR A 212 0.11 18.53 -6.89
C THR A 212 1.57 18.32 -6.51
N ILE A 213 2.39 17.81 -7.44
CA ILE A 213 3.84 17.62 -7.24
C ILE A 213 4.48 18.92 -6.78
N LEU A 214 4.23 20.04 -7.47
CA LEU A 214 4.85 21.32 -7.13
C LEU A 214 4.42 21.82 -5.74
N ILE A 215 3.12 21.82 -5.43
CA ILE A 215 2.58 22.28 -4.14
C ILE A 215 3.21 21.50 -2.98
N VAL A 216 3.25 20.16 -3.09
CA VAL A 216 3.80 19.32 -2.01
C VAL A 216 5.31 19.46 -1.91
N VAL A 217 6.03 19.51 -3.05
CA VAL A 217 7.49 19.69 -3.04
C VAL A 217 7.90 21.04 -2.46
N VAL A 218 7.12 22.11 -2.65
CA VAL A 218 7.37 23.39 -1.97
C VAL A 218 7.25 23.24 -0.45
N ALA A 219 6.26 22.49 0.05
CA ALA A 219 6.16 22.21 1.48
C ALA A 219 7.34 21.37 2.00
N LEU A 220 7.79 20.36 1.23
CA LEU A 220 8.98 19.56 1.55
C LEU A 220 10.24 20.42 1.62
N ALA A 221 10.43 21.29 0.63
CA ALA A 221 11.54 22.24 0.58
C ALA A 221 11.50 23.15 1.81
N LYS A 222 10.32 23.58 2.23
CA LYS A 222 10.16 24.46 3.39
C LYS A 222 10.52 23.75 4.70
N TYR A 223 10.08 22.50 4.91
CA TYR A 223 10.50 21.71 6.08
C TYR A 223 12.03 21.58 6.15
N GLU A 224 12.68 21.26 5.03
CA GLU A 224 14.15 21.14 4.98
C GLU A 224 14.84 22.47 5.30
N THR A 225 14.31 23.61 4.81
CA THR A 225 14.85 24.93 5.18
C THR A 225 14.68 25.25 6.67
N LEU A 226 13.58 24.80 7.29
CA LEU A 226 13.39 24.97 8.74
C LEU A 226 14.40 24.14 9.53
N CYS A 227 14.72 22.92 9.08
CA CYS A 227 15.78 22.10 9.70
C CYS A 227 17.14 22.81 9.63
N VAL A 228 17.50 23.40 8.49
CA VAL A 228 18.75 24.17 8.36
C VAL A 228 18.77 25.39 9.30
N LEU A 229 17.64 26.09 9.45
CA LEU A 229 17.54 27.21 10.39
C LEU A 229 17.66 26.75 11.85
N ILE A 230 17.13 25.57 12.20
CA ILE A 230 17.30 24.97 13.53
C ILE A 230 18.77 24.64 13.79
N ASP A 231 19.48 24.05 12.83
CA ASP A 231 20.90 23.74 12.97
C ASP A 231 21.71 25.05 13.21
N GLN A 232 21.44 26.11 12.44
CA GLN A 232 22.06 27.42 12.64
C GLN A 232 21.73 28.04 14.01
N LEU A 233 20.49 27.88 14.46
CA LEU A 233 20.09 28.31 15.79
C LEU A 233 20.84 27.53 16.88
N ASN A 234 21.01 26.22 16.71
CA ASN A 234 21.72 25.37 17.66
C ASN A 234 23.20 25.78 17.78
N ASP A 235 23.87 26.02 16.65
CA ASP A 235 25.25 26.49 16.61
C ASP A 235 25.41 27.85 17.33
N LEU A 236 24.47 28.77 17.11
CA LEU A 236 24.47 30.08 17.78
C LEU A 236 24.22 29.98 19.29
N ILE A 237 23.40 29.02 19.73
CA ILE A 237 23.18 28.74 21.16
C ILE A 237 24.44 28.14 21.80
N ILE A 238 25.18 27.30 21.06
CA ILE A 238 26.40 26.65 21.56
C ILE A 238 27.56 27.66 21.66
N LEU A 239 27.73 28.53 20.66
CA LEU A 239 28.81 29.53 20.59
C LEU A 239 28.65 30.71 21.57
N ASN A 240 27.47 30.86 22.19
CA ASN A 240 27.15 31.57 23.43
C ASN A 240 28.00 32.80 23.88
N VAL A 241 28.22 33.83 23.03
CA VAL A 241 28.97 35.02 23.50
C VAL A 241 28.21 36.36 23.46
N GLN A 242 27.55 36.83 22.39
CA GLN A 242 27.02 38.22 22.41
C GLN A 242 25.78 38.50 21.53
N ASN A 243 25.18 37.47 20.90
CA ASN A 243 24.18 37.64 19.85
C ASN A 243 22.74 37.27 20.26
N GLN A 244 22.31 37.64 21.48
CA GLN A 244 20.93 37.36 21.94
C GLN A 244 19.85 37.93 21.01
N LYS A 245 20.12 39.09 20.38
CA LYS A 245 19.23 39.69 19.38
C LYS A 245 19.09 38.79 18.14
N LYS A 246 20.20 38.30 17.60
CA LYS A 246 20.21 37.39 16.44
C LYS A 246 19.55 36.03 16.75
N ILE A 247 19.78 35.48 17.95
CA ILE A 247 19.09 34.26 18.43
C ILE A 247 17.58 34.50 18.51
N LYS A 248 17.14 35.69 18.96
CA LYS A 248 15.72 36.04 18.99
C LYS A 248 15.13 36.18 17.59
N GLU A 249 15.83 36.83 16.67
CA GLU A 249 15.39 37.02 15.29
C GLU A 249 15.21 35.68 14.57
N ILE A 250 16.22 34.80 14.59
CA ILE A 250 16.16 33.48 13.94
C ILE A 250 15.09 32.59 14.59
N PHE A 251 14.95 32.63 15.92
CA PHE A 251 13.90 31.87 16.60
C PHE A 251 12.50 32.30 16.17
N VAL A 252 12.25 33.62 16.11
CA VAL A 252 10.97 34.16 15.66
C VAL A 252 10.70 33.79 14.21
N GLU A 253 11.72 33.84 13.35
CA GLU A 253 11.64 33.41 11.96
C GLU A 253 11.23 31.93 11.85
N ILE A 254 11.90 31.02 12.57
CA ILE A 254 11.54 29.59 12.58
C ILE A 254 10.08 29.37 13.00
N VAL A 255 9.64 30.04 14.07
CA VAL A 255 8.26 29.89 14.56
C VAL A 255 7.26 30.40 13.53
N GLN A 256 7.47 31.60 12.99
CA GLN A 256 6.57 32.21 12.01
C GLN A 256 6.49 31.38 10.72
N GLU A 257 7.63 30.93 10.22
CA GLU A 257 7.69 30.13 9.00
C GLU A 257 7.11 28.72 9.19
N HIS A 258 7.25 28.11 10.38
CA HIS A 258 6.58 26.85 10.71
C HIS A 258 5.05 27.02 10.79
N VAL A 259 4.55 28.09 11.41
CA VAL A 259 3.10 28.39 11.46
C VAL A 259 2.54 28.60 10.06
N LYS A 260 3.20 29.41 9.22
CA LYS A 260 2.79 29.61 7.82
C LYS A 260 2.78 28.31 7.02
N LEU A 261 3.75 27.42 7.23
CA LEU A 261 3.79 26.11 6.58
C LEU A 261 2.60 25.22 7.01
N LEU A 262 2.24 25.25 8.29
CA LEU A 262 1.07 24.51 8.79
C LEU A 262 -0.24 25.07 8.23
N GLU A 263 -0.36 26.39 8.12
CA GLU A 263 -1.50 27.05 7.48
C GLU A 263 -1.58 26.67 5.99
N TYR A 264 -0.45 26.68 5.28
CA TYR A 264 -0.36 26.25 3.88
C TYR A 264 -0.86 24.82 3.67
N LEU A 265 -0.39 23.87 4.48
CA LEU A 265 -0.81 22.46 4.39
C LEU A 265 -2.27 22.23 4.79
N THR A 266 -2.74 22.95 5.81
CA THR A 266 -4.15 22.87 6.26
C THR A 266 -5.07 23.42 5.18
N PHE A 267 -4.72 24.57 4.61
CA PHE A 267 -5.46 25.21 3.54
C PHE A 267 -5.49 24.35 2.27
N PHE A 268 -4.39 23.69 1.93
CA PHE A 268 -4.35 22.70 0.86
C PHE A 268 -5.32 21.54 1.13
N ASN A 269 -5.22 20.89 2.30
CA ASN A 269 -6.08 19.76 2.64
C ASN A 269 -7.58 20.10 2.66
N GLU A 270 -7.97 21.28 3.17
CA GLU A 270 -9.37 21.72 3.19
C GLU A 270 -9.94 21.93 1.79
N ASN A 271 -9.13 22.39 0.83
CA ASN A 271 -9.60 22.67 -0.53
C ASN A 271 -9.51 21.45 -1.47
N PHE A 272 -8.60 20.51 -1.22
CA PHE A 272 -8.34 19.37 -2.09
C PHE A 272 -8.77 18.01 -1.54
N SER A 273 -9.26 17.92 -0.30
CA SER A 273 -9.71 16.64 0.30
C SER A 273 -10.83 15.95 -0.49
N LEU A 274 -11.85 16.70 -0.92
CA LEU A 274 -12.94 16.18 -1.75
C LEU A 274 -12.45 15.79 -3.16
N TYR A 275 -11.50 16.57 -3.69
CA TYR A 275 -10.89 16.31 -4.98
C TYR A 275 -10.19 14.94 -4.99
N TYR A 276 -9.33 14.67 -4.00
CA TYR A 276 -8.65 13.38 -3.90
C TYR A 276 -9.60 12.21 -3.60
N LEU A 277 -10.71 12.47 -2.89
CA LEU A 277 -11.73 11.45 -2.65
C LEU A 277 -12.37 10.97 -3.95
N VAL A 278 -12.81 11.90 -4.80
CA VAL A 278 -13.41 11.55 -6.10
C VAL A 278 -12.37 10.92 -7.01
N GLU A 279 -11.12 11.44 -7.02
CA GLU A 279 -10.04 10.89 -7.83
C GLU A 279 -9.75 9.43 -7.45
N ILE A 280 -9.52 9.13 -6.18
CA ILE A 280 -9.20 7.75 -5.77
C ILE A 280 -10.36 6.80 -6.00
N PHE A 281 -11.60 7.22 -5.74
CA PHE A 281 -12.77 6.39 -5.99
C PHE A 281 -12.91 6.08 -7.49
N SER A 282 -12.79 7.10 -8.33
CA SER A 282 -12.96 6.96 -9.78
C SER A 282 -11.82 6.15 -10.40
N VAL A 283 -10.56 6.39 -10.01
CA VAL A 283 -9.40 5.62 -10.49
C VAL A 283 -9.46 4.18 -9.96
N GLY A 284 -9.90 3.96 -8.72
CA GLY A 284 -10.08 2.62 -8.16
C GLY A 284 -11.13 1.82 -8.92
N PHE A 285 -12.28 2.43 -9.21
CA PHE A 285 -13.32 1.85 -10.06
C PHE A 285 -12.78 1.56 -11.47
N GLN A 286 -12.18 2.54 -12.12
CA GLN A 286 -11.61 2.42 -13.46
C GLN A 286 -10.54 1.33 -13.55
N THR A 287 -9.63 1.25 -12.58
CA THR A 287 -8.59 0.21 -12.53
C THR A 287 -9.23 -1.17 -12.44
N THR A 288 -10.29 -1.33 -11.63
CA THR A 288 -10.99 -2.60 -11.46
C THR A 288 -11.67 -3.03 -12.75
N VAL A 289 -12.42 -2.14 -13.40
CA VAL A 289 -13.11 -2.43 -14.66
C VAL A 289 -12.10 -2.63 -15.81
N THR A 290 -10.99 -1.89 -15.82
CA THR A 290 -9.94 -2.05 -16.83
C THR A 290 -9.20 -3.38 -16.66
N LEU A 291 -8.91 -3.80 -15.42
CA LEU A 291 -8.34 -5.13 -15.16
C LEU A 291 -9.27 -6.25 -15.61
N PHE A 292 -10.57 -6.09 -15.36
CA PHE A 292 -11.60 -7.03 -15.81
C PHE A 292 -11.71 -7.08 -17.34
N THR A 293 -11.72 -5.94 -18.02
CA THR A 293 -11.82 -5.91 -19.50
C THR A 293 -10.57 -6.47 -20.17
N CYS A 294 -9.37 -6.16 -19.67
CA CYS A 294 -8.13 -6.76 -20.14
C CYS A 294 -8.07 -8.29 -19.93
N SER A 295 -8.80 -8.82 -18.93
CA SER A 295 -8.81 -10.26 -18.66
C SER A 295 -9.82 -11.02 -19.54
N VAL A 296 -10.92 -10.38 -19.92
CA VAL A 296 -11.94 -10.97 -20.80
C VAL A 296 -11.58 -10.83 -22.28
N ASP A 297 -11.03 -9.68 -22.70
CA ASP A 297 -10.60 -9.45 -24.07
C ASP A 297 -9.10 -9.12 -24.14
N ILE A 298 -8.30 -10.13 -24.49
CA ILE A 298 -6.85 -9.98 -24.68
C ILE A 298 -6.54 -8.95 -25.78
N HIS A 299 -7.47 -8.73 -26.71
CA HIS A 299 -7.31 -7.73 -27.76
C HIS A 299 -7.48 -6.30 -27.26
N PHE A 300 -7.93 -6.06 -26.02
CA PHE A 300 -7.99 -4.72 -25.44
C PHE A 300 -6.61 -4.22 -24.96
N LEU A 301 -5.68 -4.12 -25.91
CA LEU A 301 -4.33 -3.61 -25.68
C LEU A 301 -4.28 -2.18 -25.06
N PRO A 302 -5.21 -1.25 -25.36
CA PRO A 302 -5.25 0.07 -24.73
C PRO A 302 -5.43 0.04 -23.21
N GLY A 303 -6.03 -1.02 -22.67
CA GLY A 303 -6.26 -1.14 -21.24
C GLY A 303 -4.96 -1.24 -20.43
N TYR A 304 -3.89 -1.82 -20.97
CA TYR A 304 -2.61 -1.92 -20.25
C TYR A 304 -1.94 -0.55 -20.01
N PRO A 305 -1.78 0.33 -21.01
CA PRO A 305 -1.36 1.72 -20.78
C PRO A 305 -2.26 2.47 -19.79
N ILE A 306 -3.59 2.30 -19.88
CA ILE A 306 -4.55 2.95 -18.97
C ILE A 306 -4.28 2.52 -17.52
N LEU A 307 -4.11 1.21 -17.29
CA LEU A 307 -3.78 0.68 -15.96
C LEU A 307 -2.49 1.25 -15.39
N VAL A 308 -1.44 1.39 -16.20
CA VAL A 308 -0.17 1.97 -15.75
C VAL A 308 -0.35 3.44 -15.35
N VAL A 309 -1.11 4.20 -16.14
CA VAL A 309 -1.42 5.61 -15.86
C VAL A 309 -2.25 5.72 -14.58
N ASP A 310 -3.30 4.92 -14.43
CA ASP A 310 -4.20 4.90 -13.26
C ASP A 310 -3.44 4.53 -11.98
N LEU A 311 -2.61 3.50 -12.01
CA LEU A 311 -1.76 3.13 -10.89
C LEU A 311 -0.81 4.26 -10.51
N PHE A 312 -0.23 4.93 -11.50
CA PHE A 312 0.68 6.05 -11.26
C PHE A 312 -0.03 7.27 -10.67
N GLN A 313 -1.26 7.55 -11.09
CA GLN A 313 -2.09 8.63 -10.54
C GLN A 313 -2.36 8.47 -9.05
N ILE A 314 -2.61 7.25 -8.56
CA ILE A 314 -2.78 7.00 -7.11
C ILE A 314 -1.41 6.96 -6.42
N PHE A 315 -0.41 6.36 -7.05
CA PHE A 315 0.92 6.18 -6.47
C PHE A 315 1.60 7.52 -6.14
N ALA A 316 1.58 8.49 -7.06
CA ALA A 316 2.33 9.72 -6.91
C ALA A 316 1.88 10.59 -5.70
N PRO A 317 0.58 10.90 -5.49
CA PRO A 317 0.11 11.59 -4.29
C PRO A 317 0.42 10.83 -2.99
N CYS A 318 0.27 9.50 -2.99
CA CYS A 318 0.58 8.66 -1.83
C CYS A 318 2.07 8.67 -1.48
N LEU A 319 2.95 8.60 -2.49
CA LEU A 319 4.39 8.72 -2.30
C LEU A 319 4.77 10.09 -1.76
N LEU A 320 4.27 11.17 -2.39
CA LEU A 320 4.55 12.54 -1.96
C LEU A 320 4.10 12.80 -0.52
N SER A 321 2.92 12.33 -0.15
CA SER A 321 2.40 12.46 1.20
C SER A 321 3.21 11.66 2.23
N THR A 322 3.71 10.48 1.86
CA THR A 322 4.63 9.71 2.73
C THR A 322 5.94 10.44 2.95
N ILE A 323 6.50 11.04 1.88
CA ILE A 323 7.71 11.84 1.99
C ILE A 323 7.46 13.07 2.89
N LEU A 324 6.27 13.67 2.82
CA LEU A 324 5.85 14.77 3.71
C LEU A 324 5.79 14.33 5.17
N GLU A 325 5.22 13.16 5.46
CA GLU A 325 5.22 12.59 6.82
C GLU A 325 6.65 12.35 7.32
N VAL A 326 7.53 11.79 6.49
CA VAL A 326 8.94 11.55 6.85
C VAL A 326 9.65 12.87 7.14
N GLN A 327 9.44 13.92 6.35
CA GLN A 327 10.04 15.22 6.59
C GLN A 327 9.50 15.91 7.85
N CYS A 328 8.21 15.73 8.14
CA CYS A 328 7.61 16.20 9.39
C CYS A 328 8.29 15.55 10.61
N ASN A 329 8.55 14.24 10.55
CA ASN A 329 9.28 13.53 11.61
C ASN A 329 10.74 13.96 11.72
N ASN A 330 11.44 14.16 10.59
CA ASN A 330 12.81 14.67 10.61
C ASN A 330 12.90 16.05 11.27
N PHE A 331 11.92 16.92 11.00
CA PHE A 331 11.81 18.22 11.65
C PHE A 331 11.56 18.10 13.16
N PHE A 332 10.72 17.15 13.59
CA PHE A 332 10.53 16.83 15.00
C PHE A 332 11.85 16.38 15.66
N ASP A 333 12.57 15.43 15.05
CA ASP A 333 13.84 14.93 15.57
C ASP A 333 14.86 16.08 15.71
N LYS A 334 14.92 16.99 14.74
CA LYS A 334 15.76 18.20 14.79
C LYS A 334 15.38 19.16 15.91
N LEU A 335 14.10 19.33 16.19
CA LEU A 335 13.64 20.13 17.34
C LEU A 335 14.05 19.50 18.67
N VAL A 336 14.07 18.16 18.76
CA VAL A 336 14.50 17.43 19.96
C VAL A 336 16.02 17.56 20.17
N GLU A 337 16.81 17.49 19.09
CA GLU A 337 18.27 17.67 19.12
C GLU A 337 18.73 19.09 19.47
N LEU A 338 17.86 20.09 19.28
CA LEU A 338 18.16 21.48 19.63
C LEU A 338 18.53 21.58 21.12
N THR A 339 19.56 22.37 21.45
CA THR A 339 19.94 22.65 22.86
C THR A 339 18.95 23.62 23.53
N TRP A 340 17.65 23.35 23.43
CA TRP A 340 16.56 24.26 23.81
C TRP A 340 16.54 24.55 25.32
N ILE A 341 17.12 23.69 26.16
CA ILE A 341 17.28 23.90 27.61
C ILE A 341 18.08 25.19 27.92
N LYS A 342 18.98 25.61 27.02
CA LYS A 342 19.74 26.87 27.18
C LYS A 342 18.94 28.12 26.80
N LEU A 343 17.76 27.98 26.21
CA LEU A 343 16.89 29.11 25.89
C LEU A 343 16.13 29.60 27.13
N PRO A 344 15.69 30.87 27.18
CA PRO A 344 14.79 31.35 28.22
C PRO A 344 13.49 30.52 28.30
N ILE A 345 12.93 30.37 29.50
CA ILE A 345 11.74 29.54 29.78
C ILE A 345 10.57 29.84 28.83
N ALA A 346 10.35 31.10 28.47
CA ALA A 346 9.30 31.47 27.52
C ALA A 346 9.49 30.83 26.14
N LYS A 347 10.73 30.79 25.61
CA LYS A 347 11.05 30.17 24.32
C LYS A 347 11.04 28.64 24.40
N GLN A 348 11.46 28.07 25.52
CA GLN A 348 11.38 26.61 25.77
C GLN A 348 9.93 26.11 25.61
N LYS A 349 8.96 26.83 26.20
CA LYS A 349 7.54 26.51 26.04
C LYS A 349 7.09 26.55 24.58
N THR A 350 7.56 27.53 23.80
CA THR A 350 7.25 27.62 22.37
C THR A 350 7.84 26.45 21.57
N VAL A 351 9.09 26.06 21.85
CA VAL A 351 9.69 24.87 21.21
C VAL A 351 8.89 23.61 21.56
N LEU A 352 8.46 23.45 22.81
CA LEU A 352 7.62 22.33 23.21
C LEU A 352 6.29 22.29 22.44
N ILE A 353 5.65 23.45 22.23
CA ILE A 353 4.44 23.55 21.40
C ILE A 353 4.75 23.16 19.94
N MET A 354 5.89 23.59 19.40
CA MET A 354 6.30 23.19 18.04
C MET A 354 6.53 21.68 17.94
N MET A 355 7.19 21.07 18.92
CA MET A 355 7.37 19.61 18.99
C MET A 355 6.02 18.89 19.03
N LEU A 356 5.09 19.34 19.87
CA LEU A 356 3.74 18.76 19.96
C LEU A 356 2.97 18.88 18.64
N GLN A 357 3.15 19.99 17.90
CA GLN A 357 2.54 20.16 16.58
C GLN A 357 3.21 19.30 15.51
N ALA A 358 4.54 19.16 15.55
CA ALA A 358 5.30 18.32 14.61
C ALA A 358 5.06 16.82 14.85
N GLN A 359 4.77 16.40 16.09
CA GLN A 359 4.40 15.02 16.42
C GLN A 359 3.06 14.61 15.78
N ARG A 360 2.16 15.58 15.52
CA ARG A 360 0.93 15.34 14.76
C ARG A 360 1.28 15.30 13.27
N LYS A 361 1.57 14.10 12.78
CA LYS A 361 1.88 13.82 11.36
C LYS A 361 0.97 14.63 10.44
N LYS A 362 1.59 15.37 9.52
CA LYS A 362 0.89 16.13 8.49
C LYS A 362 1.01 15.36 7.19
N SER A 363 -0.10 14.79 6.76
CA SER A 363 -0.25 14.09 5.49
C SER A 363 -1.31 14.79 4.62
N ILE A 364 -1.32 14.44 3.34
CA ILE A 364 -2.38 14.83 2.42
C ILE A 364 -3.63 14.02 2.77
N ARG A 365 -4.77 14.68 2.88
CA ARG A 365 -6.04 14.02 3.24
C ARG A 365 -6.89 13.68 2.02
N CYS A 366 -7.46 12.49 2.03
CA CYS A 366 -8.54 12.04 1.16
C CYS A 366 -9.79 11.85 2.02
N GLY A 367 -10.71 12.82 2.00
CA GLY A 367 -11.85 12.85 2.92
C GLY A 367 -11.42 12.73 4.39
N MET A 368 -11.83 11.65 5.05
CA MET A 368 -11.49 11.35 6.45
C MET A 368 -10.19 10.54 6.63
N THR A 369 -9.54 10.14 5.52
CA THR A 369 -8.37 9.27 5.53
C THR A 369 -7.10 10.00 5.09
N GLU A 370 -5.96 9.51 5.54
CA GLU A 370 -4.65 10.02 5.14
C GLU A 370 -4.14 9.26 3.91
N LEU A 371 -3.66 10.00 2.91
CA LEU A 371 -2.96 9.41 1.80
C LEU A 371 -1.53 9.13 2.21
N ASN A 372 -1.13 7.88 2.26
CA ASN A 372 0.27 7.50 2.40
C ASN A 372 0.53 6.20 1.66
N LEU A 373 1.79 5.77 1.58
CA LEU A 373 2.17 4.56 0.88
C LEU A 373 1.56 3.34 1.58
N ARG A 374 1.36 3.43 2.91
CA ARG A 374 0.56 2.46 3.64
C ARG A 374 -0.88 2.45 3.12
N ALA A 375 -1.53 3.59 2.90
CA ALA A 375 -2.84 3.67 2.27
C ALA A 375 -2.80 3.19 0.81
N PHE A 376 -1.75 3.42 0.02
CA PHE A 376 -1.61 2.84 -1.33
C PHE A 376 -1.53 1.29 -1.29
N LEU A 377 -0.82 0.75 -0.29
CA LEU A 377 -0.69 -0.68 -0.05
C LEU A 377 -1.93 -1.27 0.65
N MET A 378 -2.64 -0.50 1.49
CA MET A 378 -3.81 -0.87 2.31
C MET A 378 -5.15 -0.52 1.64
N LEU A 379 -5.17 0.34 0.61
CA LEU A 379 -6.28 0.53 -0.34
C LEU A 379 -6.58 -0.76 -1.11
N LYS A 380 -5.92 -1.87 -0.79
CA LYS A 380 -5.93 -3.09 -1.56
C LYS A 380 -6.25 -4.29 -0.65
N PHE A 381 -7.53 -4.61 -0.68
CA PHE A 381 -8.03 -5.91 -1.11
C PHE A 381 -8.75 -6.79 -0.08
N ILE A 382 -8.76 -6.44 1.21
CA ILE A 382 -9.67 -7.08 2.18
C ILE A 382 -10.15 -6.01 3.14
N GLY A 383 -11.46 -5.92 3.29
CA GLY A 383 -12.20 -5.04 4.20
C GLY A 383 -11.83 -5.02 5.68
N CYS A 384 -10.73 -5.65 6.05
CA CYS A 384 -10.26 -5.80 7.39
C CYS A 384 -9.35 -4.63 7.78
N HIS A 385 -9.96 -3.50 8.15
CA HIS A 385 -9.34 -2.37 8.85
C HIS A 385 -8.89 -2.73 10.28
N ILE A 386 -8.26 -3.90 10.47
CA ILE A 386 -7.97 -4.46 11.81
C ILE A 386 -7.03 -3.54 12.60
N PHE A 387 -6.13 -2.84 11.92
CA PHE A 387 -5.08 -2.01 12.51
C PHE A 387 -5.35 -0.50 12.53
N SER A 388 -6.47 -0.02 11.97
CA SER A 388 -6.80 1.40 12.12
C SER A 388 -7.32 1.68 13.52
N THR A 389 -6.93 2.82 14.08
CA THR A 389 -7.46 3.35 15.34
C THR A 389 -8.96 3.66 15.25
N ASP A 390 -9.47 3.90 14.03
CA ASP A 390 -10.87 4.23 13.73
C ASP A 390 -11.69 2.99 13.30
N PHE A 391 -11.39 1.81 13.87
CA PHE A 391 -12.12 0.59 13.54
C PHE A 391 -13.58 0.67 14.00
N SER A 392 -14.51 0.54 13.04
CA SER A 392 -15.94 0.38 13.29
C SER A 392 -16.40 -1.00 12.85
N TYR A 393 -17.19 -1.68 13.67
CA TYR A 393 -17.86 -2.93 13.32
C TYR A 393 -18.88 -2.76 12.18
N VAL A 394 -19.21 -1.52 11.83
CA VAL A 394 -20.15 -1.16 10.74
C VAL A 394 -19.40 -0.79 9.45
N ASN A 395 -18.14 -1.23 9.30
CA ASN A 395 -17.44 -1.04 8.04
C ASN A 395 -18.14 -1.85 6.93
N LEU A 396 -18.56 -1.17 5.86
CA LEU A 396 -19.23 -1.78 4.70
C LEU A 396 -18.50 -3.02 4.19
N TRP A 397 -17.17 -2.98 4.13
CA TRP A 397 -16.39 -4.10 3.63
C TRP A 397 -16.34 -5.30 4.57
N LEU A 398 -16.34 -5.07 5.88
CA LEU A 398 -16.44 -6.16 6.86
C LEU A 398 -17.81 -6.83 6.77
N LEU A 399 -18.86 -6.03 6.57
CA LEU A 399 -20.22 -6.54 6.37
C LEU A 399 -20.33 -7.36 5.09
N VAL A 400 -19.70 -6.92 3.99
CA VAL A 400 -19.62 -7.69 2.74
C VAL A 400 -18.90 -9.02 2.95
N LEU A 401 -17.75 -9.05 3.65
CA LEU A 401 -17.04 -10.31 3.92
C LEU A 401 -17.83 -11.27 4.81
N ILE A 402 -18.54 -10.76 5.81
CA ILE A 402 -19.40 -11.58 6.67
C ILE A 402 -20.59 -12.13 5.86
N LEU A 403 -21.22 -11.29 5.03
CA LEU A 403 -22.33 -11.70 4.17
C LEU A 403 -21.86 -12.77 3.17
N ASP A 404 -20.70 -12.56 2.56
CA ASP A 404 -20.08 -13.50 1.64
C ASP A 404 -19.75 -14.85 2.29
N PHE A 405 -19.22 -14.85 3.52
CA PHE A 405 -19.00 -16.08 4.27
C PHE A 405 -20.31 -16.81 4.62
N ILE A 406 -21.35 -16.06 5.01
CA ILE A 406 -22.68 -16.60 5.33
C ILE A 406 -23.35 -17.19 4.09
N THR A 407 -23.09 -16.68 2.89
CA THR A 407 -23.63 -17.24 1.65
C THR A 407 -22.78 -18.40 1.13
N TYR A 408 -21.45 -18.28 1.16
CA TYR A 408 -20.52 -19.26 0.60
C TYR A 408 -20.62 -20.64 1.26
N LEU A 409 -20.65 -20.70 2.60
CA LEU A 409 -20.62 -21.97 3.33
C LEU A 409 -21.90 -22.82 3.10
N PRO A 410 -23.13 -22.27 3.20
CA PRO A 410 -24.34 -23.01 2.89
C PRO A 410 -24.44 -23.44 1.42
N ILE A 411 -23.96 -22.63 0.48
CA ILE A 411 -23.94 -22.97 -0.95
C ILE A 411 -23.06 -24.21 -1.18
N ASN A 412 -21.83 -24.22 -0.66
CA ASN A 412 -20.95 -25.39 -0.79
C ASN A 412 -21.55 -26.65 -0.14
N ILE A 413 -22.20 -26.53 1.03
CA ILE A 413 -22.86 -27.68 1.69
C ILE A 413 -24.04 -28.19 0.85
N TYR A 414 -24.82 -27.28 0.27
CA TYR A 414 -25.93 -27.62 -0.61
C TYR A 414 -25.42 -28.36 -1.87
N ASP A 415 -24.32 -27.89 -2.46
CA ASP A 415 -23.76 -28.49 -3.66
C ASP A 415 -23.13 -29.86 -3.43
N VAL A 416 -22.45 -30.06 -2.28
CA VAL A 416 -22.02 -31.40 -1.83
C VAL A 416 -23.21 -32.35 -1.76
N TYR A 417 -24.36 -31.89 -1.23
CA TYR A 417 -25.56 -32.72 -1.19
C TYR A 417 -26.19 -32.97 -2.57
N LEU A 418 -26.13 -31.97 -3.46
CA LEU A 418 -26.68 -32.03 -4.82
C LEU A 418 -25.86 -32.97 -5.72
N PHE A 419 -24.54 -32.92 -5.61
CA PHE A 419 -23.60 -33.72 -6.41
C PHE A 419 -23.21 -35.05 -5.77
N ARG A 420 -23.86 -35.49 -4.68
CA ARG A 420 -23.55 -36.74 -3.99
C ARG A 420 -23.52 -38.00 -4.89
N ASP A 421 -24.25 -37.97 -6.00
CA ASP A 421 -24.33 -39.07 -6.96
C ASP A 421 -23.23 -38.99 -8.04
N ASP A 422 -22.59 -37.81 -8.22
CA ASP A 422 -21.41 -37.58 -9.07
C ASP A 422 -20.17 -37.38 -8.20
N PHE A 423 -19.46 -38.48 -7.98
CA PHE A 423 -18.32 -38.54 -7.08
C PHE A 423 -17.22 -37.51 -7.38
N ILE A 424 -16.95 -37.18 -8.64
CA ILE A 424 -15.87 -36.23 -8.99
C ILE A 424 -16.29 -34.80 -8.64
N ARG A 425 -17.53 -34.42 -8.95
CA ARG A 425 -18.07 -33.09 -8.61
C ARG A 425 -18.25 -32.90 -7.12
N ASP A 426 -18.66 -33.95 -6.41
CA ASP A 426 -18.71 -33.96 -4.95
C ASP A 426 -17.33 -33.67 -4.34
N MET A 427 -16.28 -34.37 -4.81
CA MET A 427 -14.91 -34.12 -4.35
C MET A 427 -14.45 -32.68 -4.63
N PHE A 428 -14.78 -32.09 -5.79
CA PHE A 428 -14.47 -30.68 -6.07
C PHE A 428 -15.13 -29.73 -5.06
N CYS A 429 -16.38 -29.99 -4.67
CA CYS A 429 -17.09 -29.19 -3.68
C CYS A 429 -16.50 -29.37 -2.27
N LEU A 430 -15.99 -30.57 -1.95
CA LEU A 430 -15.30 -30.83 -0.67
C LEU A 430 -13.95 -30.10 -0.58
N VAL A 431 -13.20 -29.98 -1.67
CA VAL A 431 -11.97 -29.17 -1.72
C VAL A 431 -12.29 -27.71 -1.39
N THR A 432 -13.34 -27.15 -1.99
CA THR A 432 -13.72 -25.74 -1.78
C THR A 432 -14.33 -25.50 -0.40
N LEU A 433 -15.06 -26.47 0.14
CA LEU A 433 -15.54 -26.43 1.52
C LEU A 433 -14.39 -26.31 2.54
N GLY A 434 -13.24 -26.92 2.27
CA GLY A 434 -12.01 -26.76 3.05
C GLY A 434 -11.57 -25.30 3.16
N ASN A 435 -11.58 -24.55 2.05
CA ASN A 435 -11.28 -23.11 2.03
C ASN A 435 -12.32 -22.30 2.83
N GLY A 436 -13.59 -22.73 2.82
CA GLY A 436 -14.64 -22.15 3.66
C GLY A 436 -14.30 -22.24 5.15
N PHE A 437 -13.95 -23.42 5.65
CA PHE A 437 -13.54 -23.58 7.06
C PHE A 437 -12.32 -22.74 7.43
N GLN A 438 -11.33 -22.64 6.53
CA GLN A 438 -10.17 -21.77 6.71
C GLN A 438 -10.55 -20.28 6.78
N GLY A 439 -11.42 -19.82 5.88
CA GLY A 439 -11.94 -18.46 5.85
C GLY A 439 -12.68 -18.13 7.15
N GLY A 440 -13.49 -19.05 7.65
CA GLY A 440 -14.22 -18.91 8.91
C GLY A 440 -13.33 -18.71 10.12
N ILE A 441 -12.30 -19.55 10.30
CA ILE A 441 -11.36 -19.39 11.43
C ILE A 441 -10.52 -18.12 11.30
N LYS A 442 -10.12 -17.73 10.07
CA LYS A 442 -9.41 -16.48 9.80
C LYS A 442 -10.27 -15.26 10.19
N LEU A 443 -11.53 -15.22 9.76
CA LEU A 443 -12.48 -14.18 10.14
C LEU A 443 -12.71 -14.15 11.65
N TYR A 444 -12.90 -15.30 12.29
CA TYR A 444 -13.04 -15.40 13.74
C TYR A 444 -11.84 -14.79 14.48
N THR A 445 -10.61 -15.19 14.12
CA THR A 445 -9.39 -14.70 14.76
C THR A 445 -9.23 -13.19 14.56
N PHE A 446 -9.47 -12.69 13.35
CA PHE A 446 -9.30 -11.27 13.05
C PHE A 446 -10.34 -10.36 13.71
N ILE A 447 -11.58 -10.82 13.85
CA ILE A 447 -12.65 -10.01 14.43
C ILE A 447 -12.70 -10.21 15.95
N MET A 448 -12.83 -11.46 16.42
CA MET A 448 -13.06 -11.77 17.83
C MET A 448 -11.80 -11.65 18.68
N GLN A 449 -10.62 -11.95 18.12
CA GLN A 449 -9.35 -11.85 18.84
C GLN A 449 -8.55 -10.60 18.48
N ARG A 450 -9.18 -9.58 17.87
CA ARG A 450 -8.54 -8.32 17.48
C ARG A 450 -7.70 -7.69 18.58
N ASN A 451 -8.24 -7.58 19.79
CA ASN A 451 -7.52 -6.95 20.91
C ASN A 451 -6.24 -7.73 21.27
N SER A 452 -6.29 -9.06 21.18
CA SER A 452 -5.11 -9.90 21.38
C SER A 452 -4.08 -9.71 20.26
N LEU A 453 -4.53 -9.62 19.01
CA LEU A 453 -3.66 -9.32 17.87
C LEU A 453 -2.99 -7.95 18.00
N LEU A 454 -3.76 -6.90 18.33
CA LEU A 454 -3.21 -5.56 18.54
C LEU A 454 -2.18 -5.53 19.67
N LYS A 455 -2.44 -6.27 20.76
CA LYS A 455 -1.48 -6.41 21.86
C LYS A 455 -0.21 -7.13 21.42
N LEU A 456 -0.30 -8.19 20.61
CA LEU A 456 0.88 -8.86 20.03
C LEU A 456 1.69 -7.91 19.15
N PHE A 457 1.03 -7.12 18.31
CA PHE A 457 1.69 -6.12 17.47
C PHE A 457 2.31 -4.99 18.30
N GLY A 458 1.65 -4.52 19.35
CA GLY A 458 2.20 -3.52 20.27
C GLY A 458 3.48 -4.01 20.94
N ILE A 459 3.50 -5.23 21.48
CA ILE A 459 4.71 -5.84 22.08
C ILE A 459 5.81 -6.00 21.02
N ALA A 460 5.44 -6.37 19.79
CA ALA A 460 6.39 -6.51 18.69
C ALA A 460 7.01 -5.16 18.26
N GLU A 461 6.22 -4.08 18.29
CA GLU A 461 6.69 -2.71 18.06
C GLU A 461 7.60 -2.23 19.20
N GLU A 462 7.24 -2.49 20.45
CA GLU A 462 8.09 -2.23 21.62
C GLU A 462 9.46 -2.89 21.46
N PHE A 463 9.51 -4.16 21.03
CA PHE A 463 10.79 -4.82 20.72
C PHE A 463 11.59 -4.11 19.63
N GLY A 464 10.94 -3.54 18.62
CA GLY A 464 11.61 -2.75 17.57
C GLY A 464 12.18 -1.45 18.11
N VAL A 465 11.44 -0.74 18.97
CA VAL A 465 11.85 0.52 19.59
C VAL A 465 13.01 0.30 20.56
N ASP A 466 12.91 -0.69 21.44
CA ASP A 466 13.96 -1.04 22.41
C ASP A 466 15.30 -1.38 21.71
N MET A 467 15.22 -1.95 20.51
CA MET A 467 16.38 -2.35 19.72
C MET A 467 16.99 -1.23 18.86
N LYS A 468 16.33 -0.06 18.73
CA LYS A 468 16.86 1.09 17.96
C LYS A 468 18.09 1.71 18.62
N ASN A 469 18.22 1.59 19.94
CA ASN A 469 19.25 2.25 20.75
C ASN A 469 20.34 1.31 21.27
N THR A 470 20.43 0.07 20.77
CA THR A 470 21.41 -0.92 21.23
C THR A 470 22.38 -1.34 20.13
N ASP A 471 23.60 -1.73 20.50
CA ASP A 471 24.62 -2.27 19.57
C ASP A 471 24.16 -3.55 18.85
N CYS A 472 23.06 -4.17 19.31
CA CYS A 472 22.45 -5.36 18.73
C CYS A 472 21.50 -5.05 17.55
N SER A 473 21.38 -3.78 17.14
CA SER A 473 20.44 -3.31 16.11
C SER A 473 20.67 -3.96 14.74
N GLU A 474 21.92 -4.24 14.34
CA GLU A 474 22.21 -4.76 12.99
C GLU A 474 21.69 -6.18 12.76
N LYS A 475 21.85 -7.09 13.74
CA LYS A 475 21.31 -8.46 13.63
C LYS A 475 19.80 -8.47 13.62
N PHE A 476 19.18 -7.60 14.42
CA PHE A 476 17.72 -7.44 14.45
C PHE A 476 17.19 -6.91 13.11
N LYS A 477 17.85 -5.89 12.53
CA LYS A 477 17.55 -5.37 11.19
C LYS A 477 17.70 -6.45 10.11
N LYS A 478 18.70 -7.32 10.20
CA LYS A 478 18.87 -8.43 9.25
C LYS A 478 17.68 -9.39 9.26
N TRP A 479 17.16 -9.73 10.44
CA TRP A 479 15.95 -10.58 10.56
C TRP A 479 14.69 -9.89 10.05
N LEU A 480 14.55 -8.57 10.25
CA LEU A 480 13.47 -7.78 9.65
C LEU A 480 13.58 -7.70 8.12
N LEU A 481 14.78 -7.60 7.57
CA LEU A 481 14.96 -7.68 6.12
C LEU A 481 14.58 -9.06 5.59
N ILE A 482 14.95 -10.14 6.29
CA ILE A 482 14.54 -11.50 5.95
C ILE A 482 13.01 -11.62 5.98
N SER A 483 12.32 -11.06 6.99
CA SER A 483 10.86 -11.11 7.02
C SER A 483 10.22 -10.41 5.83
N CYS A 484 10.72 -9.25 5.41
CA CYS A 484 10.24 -8.58 4.20
C CYS A 484 10.39 -9.44 2.94
N HIS A 485 11.53 -10.11 2.75
CA HIS A 485 11.74 -10.97 1.58
C HIS A 485 10.86 -12.21 1.61
N VAL A 486 10.70 -12.85 2.78
CA VAL A 486 9.82 -14.02 2.94
C VAL A 486 8.36 -13.66 2.69
N ILE A 487 7.90 -12.53 3.25
CA ILE A 487 6.53 -12.01 3.04
C ILE A 487 6.29 -11.70 1.56
N LEU A 488 7.22 -11.04 0.88
CA LEU A 488 7.11 -10.75 -0.55
C LEU A 488 7.06 -12.04 -1.38
N GLY A 489 7.93 -13.02 -1.07
CA GLY A 489 7.96 -14.31 -1.74
C GLY A 489 6.67 -15.11 -1.59
N LEU A 490 6.14 -15.21 -0.36
CA LEU A 490 4.87 -15.89 -0.09
C LEU A 490 3.69 -15.19 -0.77
N THR A 491 3.67 -13.85 -0.76
CA THR A 491 2.64 -13.08 -1.45
C THR A 491 2.67 -13.32 -2.96
N ALA A 492 3.85 -13.30 -3.57
CA ALA A 492 4.01 -13.59 -5.00
C ALA A 492 3.56 -15.02 -5.34
N LEU A 493 3.89 -16.00 -4.49
CA LEU A 493 3.47 -17.40 -4.67
C LEU A 493 1.94 -17.54 -4.65
N PHE A 494 1.26 -16.99 -3.66
CA PHE A 494 -0.20 -17.09 -3.54
C PHE A 494 -0.93 -16.35 -4.67
N LEU A 495 -0.41 -15.19 -5.10
CA LEU A 495 -0.95 -14.46 -6.25
C LEU A 495 -0.76 -15.25 -7.56
N PHE A 496 0.40 -15.88 -7.74
CA PHE A 496 0.67 -16.71 -8.91
C PHE A 496 -0.25 -17.93 -8.96
N ALA A 497 -0.44 -18.65 -7.84
CA ALA A 497 -1.37 -19.77 -7.78
C ALA A 497 -2.82 -19.33 -8.06
N GLY A 498 -3.21 -18.17 -7.51
CA GLY A 498 -4.49 -17.56 -7.80
C GLY A 498 -4.72 -17.24 -9.27
N LEU A 499 -3.70 -16.70 -9.93
CA LEU A 499 -3.71 -16.42 -11.35
C LEU A 499 -3.81 -17.70 -12.19
N LEU A 500 -3.17 -18.80 -11.78
CA LEU A 500 -3.32 -20.10 -12.44
C LEU A 500 -4.77 -20.63 -12.34
N ILE A 501 -5.39 -20.56 -11.16
CA ILE A 501 -6.80 -20.98 -10.96
C ILE A 501 -7.74 -20.09 -11.79
N PHE A 502 -7.46 -18.79 -11.86
CA PHE A 502 -8.23 -17.84 -12.64
C PHE A 502 -8.14 -18.09 -14.14
N ILE A 503 -6.95 -18.40 -14.67
CA ILE A 503 -6.75 -18.63 -16.11
C ILE A 503 -7.26 -20.02 -16.56
N TYR A 504 -7.43 -20.97 -15.64
CA TYR A 504 -7.82 -22.35 -15.96
C TYR A 504 -9.03 -22.47 -16.90
N PRO A 505 -10.19 -21.83 -16.65
CA PRO A 505 -11.34 -21.94 -17.57
C PRO A 505 -11.05 -21.45 -18.98
N ALA A 506 -10.21 -20.42 -19.12
CA ALA A 506 -9.83 -19.91 -20.43
C ALA A 506 -8.96 -20.92 -21.19
N ILE A 507 -8.03 -21.59 -20.49
CA ILE A 507 -7.21 -22.65 -21.09
C ILE A 507 -8.11 -23.81 -21.57
N VAL A 508 -9.01 -24.30 -20.71
CA VAL A 508 -9.91 -25.40 -21.08
C VAL A 508 -10.80 -25.02 -22.26
N TYR A 509 -11.34 -23.80 -22.26
CA TYR A 509 -12.15 -23.32 -23.37
C TYR A 509 -11.37 -23.24 -24.69
N ILE A 510 -10.10 -22.81 -24.67
CA ILE A 510 -9.25 -22.72 -25.86
C ILE A 510 -8.91 -24.11 -26.43
N PHE A 511 -8.61 -25.09 -25.57
CA PHE A 511 -8.14 -26.41 -26.01
C PHE A 511 -9.26 -27.42 -26.25
N ILE A 512 -10.32 -27.40 -25.43
CA ILE A 512 -11.40 -28.40 -25.42
C ILE A 512 -12.70 -27.80 -26.01
N GLY A 513 -12.87 -26.48 -25.97
CA GLY A 513 -14.10 -25.80 -26.41
C GLY A 513 -15.23 -25.85 -25.39
N GLU A 514 -15.00 -26.43 -24.21
CA GLU A 514 -15.99 -26.57 -23.14
C GLU A 514 -15.92 -25.41 -22.15
N LYS A 515 -17.09 -24.96 -21.67
CA LYS A 515 -17.20 -23.93 -20.64
C LYS A 515 -17.08 -24.59 -19.27
N THR A 516 -16.01 -24.29 -18.54
CA THR A 516 -15.79 -24.82 -17.19
C THR A 516 -15.74 -23.69 -16.17
N LEU A 517 -16.26 -23.93 -14.97
CA LEU A 517 -16.16 -23.00 -13.85
C LEU A 517 -14.80 -23.16 -13.14
N HIS A 518 -14.41 -22.17 -12.30
CA HIS A 518 -13.16 -22.23 -11.54
C HIS A 518 -13.20 -23.27 -10.42
N PHE A 519 -14.36 -23.40 -9.80
CA PHE A 519 -14.66 -24.25 -8.67
C PHE A 519 -15.86 -25.15 -8.98
N GLY A 520 -16.02 -26.25 -8.22
CA GLY A 520 -17.09 -27.23 -8.45
C GLY A 520 -18.49 -26.83 -7.95
N PHE A 521 -18.59 -25.79 -7.13
CA PHE A 521 -19.86 -25.38 -6.50
C PHE A 521 -20.66 -24.41 -7.41
N ILE A 522 -21.99 -24.44 -7.33
CA ILE A 522 -22.92 -23.70 -8.19
C ILE A 522 -23.91 -22.93 -7.32
N LEU A 523 -24.23 -21.70 -7.71
CA LEU A 523 -25.27 -20.91 -7.05
C LEU A 523 -26.63 -21.63 -7.13
N PRO A 524 -27.32 -21.80 -6.00
CA PRO A 524 -28.61 -22.49 -5.97
C PRO A 524 -29.64 -21.73 -6.83
N ALA A 525 -30.49 -22.49 -7.53
CA ALA A 525 -31.52 -21.99 -8.46
C ALA A 525 -31.00 -21.26 -9.72
N ILE A 526 -29.70 -21.31 -10.01
CA ILE A 526 -29.11 -20.74 -11.22
C ILE A 526 -28.49 -21.86 -12.06
N ASP A 527 -29.07 -22.10 -13.24
CA ASP A 527 -28.62 -23.15 -14.15
C ASP A 527 -27.31 -22.76 -14.87
N GLN A 528 -26.25 -23.54 -14.64
CA GLN A 528 -24.93 -23.34 -15.23
C GLN A 528 -24.89 -23.49 -16.75
N ASP A 529 -25.83 -24.24 -17.34
CA ASP A 529 -25.85 -24.50 -18.78
C ASP A 529 -26.38 -23.28 -19.57
N THR A 530 -27.08 -22.38 -18.87
CA THR A 530 -27.51 -21.10 -19.44
C THR A 530 -26.37 -20.09 -19.45
N THR A 531 -26.26 -19.27 -20.51
CA THR A 531 -25.20 -18.24 -20.60
C THR A 531 -25.22 -17.27 -19.42
N ILE A 532 -26.42 -16.91 -18.93
CA ILE A 532 -26.60 -16.02 -17.77
C ILE A 532 -26.13 -16.73 -16.50
N GLY A 533 -26.55 -17.98 -16.29
CA GLY A 533 -26.19 -18.71 -15.10
C GLY A 533 -24.71 -19.09 -15.03
N TYR A 534 -24.09 -19.45 -16.15
CA TYR A 534 -22.63 -19.59 -16.24
C TYR A 534 -21.91 -18.30 -15.83
N SER A 535 -22.34 -17.16 -16.35
CA SER A 535 -21.71 -15.86 -16.08
C SER A 535 -21.82 -15.46 -14.62
N LEU A 536 -22.99 -15.65 -14.00
CA LEU A 536 -23.20 -15.36 -12.58
C LEU A 536 -22.35 -16.27 -11.68
N ASN A 537 -22.28 -17.56 -11.99
CA ASN A 537 -21.42 -18.50 -11.27
C ASN A 537 -19.94 -18.13 -11.43
N PHE A 538 -19.50 -17.80 -12.64
CA PHE A 538 -18.14 -17.40 -12.94
C PHE A 538 -17.75 -16.11 -12.18
N MET A 539 -18.61 -15.09 -12.17
CA MET A 539 -18.38 -13.85 -11.42
C MET A 539 -18.28 -14.11 -9.91
N HIS A 540 -19.21 -14.89 -9.37
CA HIS A 540 -19.20 -15.22 -7.94
C HIS A 540 -17.94 -16.02 -7.56
N GLN A 541 -17.58 -17.03 -8.34
CA GLN A 541 -16.37 -17.82 -8.08
C GLN A 541 -15.08 -16.99 -8.27
N THR A 542 -15.04 -16.06 -9.23
CA THR A 542 -13.90 -15.13 -9.39
C THR A 542 -13.75 -14.24 -8.16
N LEU A 543 -14.86 -13.72 -7.64
CA LEU A 543 -14.87 -12.97 -6.39
C LEU A 543 -14.35 -13.83 -5.23
N GLN A 544 -14.77 -15.10 -5.16
CA GLN A 544 -14.29 -16.05 -4.15
C GLN A 544 -12.80 -16.33 -4.25
N ILE A 545 -12.26 -16.53 -5.46
CA ILE A 545 -10.82 -16.69 -5.69
C ILE A 545 -10.07 -15.50 -5.10
N TYR A 546 -10.51 -14.29 -5.46
CA TYR A 546 -9.90 -13.06 -5.02
C TYR A 546 -9.97 -12.87 -3.49
N ILE A 547 -11.13 -13.08 -2.86
CA ILE A 547 -11.30 -13.01 -1.40
C ILE A 547 -10.42 -14.07 -0.71
N THR A 548 -10.40 -15.29 -1.24
CA THR A 548 -9.64 -16.40 -0.68
C THR A 548 -8.14 -16.11 -0.74
N ILE A 549 -7.56 -15.84 -1.92
CA ILE A 549 -6.11 -15.57 -2.06
C ILE A 549 -5.67 -14.44 -1.15
N THR A 550 -6.46 -13.36 -1.12
CA THR A 550 -6.13 -12.19 -0.31
C THR A 550 -6.12 -12.53 1.17
N ALA A 551 -7.16 -13.23 1.67
CA ALA A 551 -7.24 -13.68 3.05
C ALA A 551 -6.10 -14.64 3.42
N LEU A 552 -5.73 -15.53 2.51
CA LEU A 552 -4.64 -16.49 2.69
C LEU A 552 -3.30 -15.78 2.88
N PHE A 553 -2.87 -14.94 1.92
CA PHE A 553 -1.55 -14.30 2.07
C PHE A 553 -1.52 -13.32 3.24
N THR A 554 -2.62 -12.60 3.52
CA THR A 554 -2.66 -11.62 4.63
C THR A 554 -2.48 -12.33 5.96
N SER A 555 -3.19 -13.43 6.18
CA SER A 555 -3.15 -14.17 7.43
C SER A 555 -1.81 -14.86 7.69
N ILE A 556 -1.24 -15.49 6.67
CA ILE A 556 0.08 -16.13 6.77
C ILE A 556 1.17 -15.08 6.97
N ASN A 557 1.17 -13.98 6.21
CA ASN A 557 2.19 -12.95 6.32
C ASN A 557 2.21 -12.31 7.72
N MET A 558 1.04 -12.07 8.31
CA MET A 558 0.91 -11.56 9.68
C MET A 558 1.57 -12.50 10.68
N THR A 559 1.27 -13.79 10.59
CA THR A 559 1.76 -14.77 11.55
C THR A 559 3.25 -15.03 11.38
N VAL A 560 3.74 -15.09 10.13
CA VAL A 560 5.16 -15.14 9.79
C VAL A 560 5.92 -13.94 10.37
N PHE A 561 5.38 -12.73 10.23
CA PHE A 561 6.00 -11.52 10.75
C PHE A 561 6.17 -11.56 12.28
N ILE A 562 5.10 -11.90 13.00
CA ILE A 562 5.08 -12.04 14.46
C ILE A 562 6.14 -13.04 14.94
N ILE A 563 6.23 -14.20 14.31
CA ILE A 563 7.21 -15.23 14.70
C ILE A 563 8.64 -14.80 14.36
N ILE A 564 8.89 -14.15 13.22
CA ILE A 564 10.23 -13.67 12.86
C ILE A 564 10.71 -12.59 13.84
N ILE A 565 9.82 -11.76 14.39
CA ILE A 565 10.18 -10.81 15.45
C ILE A 565 10.66 -11.54 16.72
N ALA A 566 10.00 -12.64 17.11
CA ALA A 566 10.49 -13.47 18.21
C ALA A 566 11.88 -14.08 17.90
N LEU A 567 12.11 -14.54 16.67
CA LEU A 567 13.43 -15.04 16.23
C LEU A 567 14.50 -13.93 16.28
N ALA A 568 14.16 -12.73 15.83
CA ALA A 568 15.03 -11.57 15.89
C ALA A 568 15.40 -11.22 17.34
N LYS A 569 14.44 -11.33 18.26
CA LYS A 569 14.67 -11.10 19.69
C LYS A 569 15.52 -12.18 20.34
N TYR A 570 15.36 -13.46 20.00
CA TYR A 570 16.30 -14.49 20.43
C TYR A 570 17.72 -14.23 19.93
N ALA A 571 17.87 -13.79 18.68
CA ALA A 571 19.18 -13.45 18.12
C ALA A 571 19.84 -12.25 18.82
N SER A 572 19.06 -11.28 19.32
CA SER A 572 19.62 -10.18 20.11
C SER A 572 19.96 -10.60 21.54
N LEU A 573 19.13 -11.42 22.18
CA LEU A 573 19.42 -12.00 23.50
C LEU A 573 20.71 -12.82 23.49
N TYR A 574 20.96 -13.57 22.42
CA TYR A 574 22.23 -14.27 22.20
C TYR A 574 23.43 -13.31 22.22
N GLU A 575 23.32 -12.15 21.57
CA GLU A 575 24.41 -11.17 21.53
C GLU A 575 24.64 -10.52 22.88
N LEU A 576 23.56 -10.17 23.59
CA LEU A 576 23.64 -9.63 24.94
C LEU A 576 24.31 -10.61 25.92
N LEU A 577 24.05 -11.91 25.78
CA LEU A 577 24.75 -12.94 26.56
C LEU A 577 26.25 -12.99 26.24
N ASN A 578 26.66 -12.84 24.98
CA ASN A 578 28.07 -12.80 24.61
C ASN A 578 28.77 -11.56 25.19
N GLN A 579 28.12 -10.40 25.11
CA GLN A 579 28.61 -9.17 25.72
C GLN A 579 28.75 -9.32 27.24
N LEU A 580 27.77 -9.95 27.89
CA LEU A 580 27.85 -10.27 29.31
C LEU A 580 29.03 -11.20 29.61
N ASN A 581 29.27 -12.23 28.80
CA ASN A 581 30.38 -13.16 29.00
C ASN A 581 31.75 -12.47 28.88
N ILE A 582 31.90 -11.53 27.94
CA ILE A 582 33.10 -10.69 27.81
C ILE A 582 33.27 -9.80 29.05
N LEU A 583 32.18 -9.19 29.53
CA LEU A 583 32.21 -8.35 30.74
C LEU A 583 32.60 -9.15 31.99
N ILE A 584 32.10 -10.37 32.14
CA ILE A 584 32.44 -11.27 33.25
C ILE A 584 33.93 -11.65 33.21
N THR A 585 34.45 -11.94 32.01
CA THR A 585 35.85 -12.40 31.84
C THR A 585 36.88 -11.27 32.00
N TRP A 586 36.54 -10.02 31.67
CA TRP A 586 37.49 -8.90 31.67
C TRP A 586 37.38 -7.97 32.90
N ASN A 587 36.22 -7.88 33.55
CA ASN A 587 35.96 -6.89 34.61
C ASN A 587 35.32 -7.53 35.88
N VAL A 588 36.09 -8.35 36.59
CA VAL A 588 35.64 -9.08 37.80
C VAL A 588 35.22 -8.14 38.96
N GLN A 589 35.74 -6.90 39.00
CA GLN A 589 35.48 -5.95 40.10
C GLN A 589 34.16 -5.17 39.97
N ASP A 590 33.58 -5.07 38.77
CA ASP A 590 32.44 -4.18 38.48
C ASP A 590 31.09 -4.91 38.58
N GLN A 591 30.86 -5.57 39.73
CA GLN A 591 29.69 -6.43 39.94
C GLN A 591 28.34 -5.72 39.74
N LYS A 592 28.29 -4.40 39.96
CA LYS A 592 27.08 -3.60 39.73
C LYS A 592 26.69 -3.57 38.25
N LYS A 593 27.66 -3.36 37.36
CA LYS A 593 27.45 -3.32 35.91
C LYS A 593 27.08 -4.70 35.34
N ILE A 594 27.72 -5.76 35.86
CA ILE A 594 27.36 -7.15 35.54
C ILE A 594 25.92 -7.44 35.99
N LYS A 595 25.53 -6.99 37.19
CA LYS A 595 24.17 -7.14 37.70
C LYS A 595 23.13 -6.44 36.85
N GLU A 596 23.39 -5.20 36.46
CA GLU A 596 22.48 -4.41 35.62
C GLU A 596 22.28 -5.08 34.26
N LYS A 597 23.38 -5.48 33.59
CA LYS A 597 23.32 -6.14 32.28
C LYS A 597 22.65 -7.53 32.34
N PHE A 598 22.92 -8.30 33.40
CA PHE A 598 22.25 -9.58 33.60
C PHE A 598 20.75 -9.42 33.87
N THR A 599 20.36 -8.41 34.66
CA THR A 599 18.96 -8.12 34.95
C THR A 599 18.20 -7.71 33.68
N GLU A 600 18.81 -6.90 32.82
CA GLU A 600 18.29 -6.58 31.49
C GLU A 600 18.02 -7.84 30.67
N ILE A 601 18.98 -8.76 30.57
CA ILE A 601 18.82 -10.01 29.83
C ILE A 601 17.69 -10.88 30.39
N VAL A 602 17.58 -11.00 31.71
CA VAL A 602 16.49 -11.74 32.37
C VAL A 602 15.14 -11.11 32.02
N GLN A 603 15.01 -9.79 32.13
CA GLN A 603 13.78 -9.07 31.82
C GLN A 603 13.36 -9.25 30.37
N GLU A 604 14.31 -9.10 29.44
CA GLU A 604 14.05 -9.26 28.00
C GLU A 604 13.70 -10.71 27.62
N HIS A 605 14.32 -11.70 28.28
CA HIS A 605 13.96 -13.11 28.10
C HIS A 605 12.55 -13.43 28.64
N VAL A 606 12.17 -12.88 29.80
CA VAL A 606 10.82 -13.03 30.36
C VAL A 606 9.78 -12.39 29.44
N LYS A 607 10.02 -11.16 28.95
CA LYS A 607 9.13 -10.51 27.98
C LYS A 607 8.93 -11.34 26.71
N LEU A 608 10.00 -11.90 26.15
CA LEU A 608 9.94 -12.77 24.97
C LEU A 608 9.14 -14.06 25.25
N ILE A 609 9.32 -14.64 26.43
CA ILE A 609 8.56 -15.80 26.87
C ILE A 609 7.06 -15.48 26.95
N ASP A 610 6.70 -14.36 27.58
CA ASP A 610 5.32 -13.95 27.75
C ASP A 610 4.66 -13.68 26.40
N TYR A 611 5.42 -13.08 25.47
CA TYR A 611 5.03 -12.91 24.08
C TYR A 611 4.70 -14.24 23.39
N LEU A 612 5.56 -15.25 23.51
CA LEU A 612 5.33 -16.58 22.90
C LEU A 612 4.16 -17.33 23.54
N ILE A 613 3.98 -17.22 24.86
CA ILE A 613 2.82 -17.80 25.55
C ILE A 613 1.53 -17.12 25.07
N PHE A 614 1.54 -15.80 24.95
CA PHE A 614 0.39 -15.02 24.49
C PHE A 614 0.07 -15.29 23.01
N PHE A 615 1.10 -15.46 22.18
CA PHE A 615 0.97 -15.89 20.80
C PHE A 615 0.28 -17.26 20.71
N ASN A 616 0.80 -18.26 21.43
CA ASN A 616 0.22 -19.60 21.46
C ASN A 616 -1.23 -19.59 21.96
N LYS A 617 -1.56 -18.78 22.97
CA LYS A 617 -2.94 -18.65 23.44
C LYS A 617 -3.89 -18.08 22.38
N THR A 618 -3.40 -17.17 21.56
CA THR A 618 -4.19 -16.50 20.50
C THR A 618 -4.35 -17.43 19.28
N PHE A 619 -3.25 -17.99 18.79
CA PHE A 619 -3.23 -18.73 17.51
C PHE A 619 -3.41 -20.26 17.64
N SER A 620 -3.47 -20.84 18.84
CA SER A 620 -3.57 -22.31 18.97
C SER A 620 -4.83 -22.90 18.33
N SER A 621 -6.00 -22.26 18.53
CA SER A 621 -7.25 -22.70 17.89
C SER A 621 -7.24 -22.43 16.39
N TYR A 622 -6.61 -21.33 15.98
CA TYR A 622 -6.44 -20.95 14.58
C TYR A 622 -5.68 -22.03 13.81
N TYR A 623 -4.50 -22.41 14.29
CA TYR A 623 -3.67 -23.43 13.65
C TYR A 623 -4.28 -24.83 13.71
N LEU A 624 -5.08 -25.14 14.73
CA LEU A 624 -5.77 -26.43 14.81
C LEU A 624 -6.77 -26.61 13.67
N VAL A 625 -7.63 -25.61 13.47
CA VAL A 625 -8.62 -25.67 12.39
C VAL A 625 -7.92 -25.57 11.04
N GLU A 626 -6.88 -24.75 10.92
CA GLU A 626 -6.12 -24.59 9.68
C GLU A 626 -5.39 -25.88 9.26
N ILE A 627 -4.64 -26.55 10.15
CA ILE A 627 -3.96 -27.81 9.79
C ILE A 627 -4.97 -28.92 9.46
N PHE A 628 -6.06 -29.02 10.22
CA PHE A 628 -7.07 -30.05 9.97
C PHE A 628 -7.78 -29.84 8.62
N SER A 629 -8.19 -28.61 8.33
CA SER A 629 -8.83 -28.26 7.05
C SER A 629 -7.87 -28.42 5.87
N LEU A 630 -6.62 -27.98 6.00
CA LEU A 630 -5.59 -28.15 4.96
C LEU A 630 -5.23 -29.61 4.73
N GLY A 631 -5.11 -30.42 5.79
CA GLY A 631 -4.85 -31.86 5.68
C GLY A 631 -5.99 -32.59 4.96
N PHE A 632 -7.24 -32.28 5.31
CA PHE A 632 -8.42 -32.80 4.61
C PHE A 632 -8.42 -32.35 3.13
N GLN A 633 -8.25 -31.05 2.87
CA GLN A 633 -8.25 -30.47 1.53
C GLN A 633 -7.14 -31.04 0.65
N THR A 634 -5.92 -31.17 1.17
CA THR A 634 -4.77 -31.75 0.45
C THR A 634 -5.04 -33.20 0.08
N THR A 635 -5.61 -33.99 1.00
CA THR A 635 -5.95 -35.40 0.76
C THR A 635 -6.99 -35.54 -0.35
N VAL A 636 -8.09 -34.77 -0.27
CA VAL A 636 -9.16 -34.79 -1.28
C VAL A 636 -8.64 -34.30 -2.63
N THR A 637 -7.82 -33.25 -2.65
CA THR A 637 -7.26 -32.68 -3.88
C THR A 637 -6.30 -33.66 -4.55
N LEU A 638 -5.38 -34.28 -3.80
CA LEU A 638 -4.46 -35.31 -4.34
C LEU A 638 -5.20 -36.49 -4.93
N PHE A 639 -6.20 -37.00 -4.20
CA PHE A 639 -7.03 -38.10 -4.66
C PHE A 639 -7.79 -37.73 -5.94
N THR A 640 -8.33 -36.52 -6.00
CA THR A 640 -9.07 -36.05 -7.18
C THR A 640 -8.16 -35.86 -8.39
N CYS A 641 -6.97 -35.26 -8.22
CA CYS A 641 -5.97 -35.16 -9.30
C CYS A 641 -5.47 -36.53 -9.78
N SER A 642 -5.53 -37.57 -8.94
CA SER A 642 -5.13 -38.92 -9.32
C SER A 642 -6.18 -39.65 -10.18
N ILE A 643 -7.46 -39.28 -10.02
CA ILE A 643 -8.58 -39.87 -10.75
C ILE A 643 -8.83 -39.10 -12.05
N ASP A 644 -8.81 -37.76 -11.98
CA ASP A 644 -9.01 -36.89 -13.14
C ASP A 644 -7.79 -36.00 -13.37
N ILE A 645 -6.99 -36.37 -14.37
CA ILE A 645 -5.80 -35.62 -14.80
C ILE A 645 -6.19 -34.21 -15.30
N ASN A 646 -7.43 -34.01 -15.74
CA ASN A 646 -7.92 -32.74 -16.26
C ASN A 646 -8.26 -31.74 -15.14
N PHE A 647 -8.20 -32.13 -13.87
CA PHE A 647 -8.37 -31.21 -12.74
C PHE A 647 -7.13 -30.34 -12.52
N LEU A 648 -6.83 -29.49 -13.51
CA LEU A 648 -5.72 -28.55 -13.51
C LEU A 648 -5.72 -27.58 -12.30
N PRO A 649 -6.87 -27.09 -11.78
CA PRO A 649 -6.92 -26.21 -10.62
C PRO A 649 -6.41 -26.86 -9.33
N GLY A 650 -6.46 -28.20 -9.26
CA GLY A 650 -5.97 -28.94 -8.11
C GLY A 650 -4.48 -28.77 -7.87
N TYR A 651 -3.65 -28.66 -8.93
CA TYR A 651 -2.20 -28.53 -8.77
C TYR A 651 -1.77 -27.20 -8.11
N PRO A 652 -2.26 -26.02 -8.54
CA PRO A 652 -2.03 -24.77 -7.82
C PRO A 652 -2.54 -24.82 -6.37
N ILE A 653 -3.72 -25.40 -6.11
CA ILE A 653 -4.29 -25.54 -4.76
C ILE A 653 -3.36 -26.36 -3.87
N LEU A 654 -2.85 -27.50 -4.36
CA LEU A 654 -1.89 -28.32 -3.63
C LEU A 654 -0.62 -27.53 -3.29
N ILE A 655 -0.03 -26.82 -4.25
CA ILE A 655 1.16 -26.01 -3.99
C ILE A 655 0.88 -24.97 -2.90
N VAL A 656 -0.26 -24.30 -2.97
CA VAL A 656 -0.68 -23.34 -1.95
C VAL A 656 -0.77 -24.02 -0.59
N ASP A 657 -1.54 -25.10 -0.48
CA ASP A 657 -1.78 -25.82 0.78
C ASP A 657 -0.47 -26.33 1.40
N LEU A 658 0.45 -26.84 0.58
CA LEU A 658 1.80 -27.24 1.00
C LEU A 658 2.55 -26.10 1.67
N PHE A 659 2.59 -24.92 1.02
CA PHE A 659 3.28 -23.77 1.56
C PHE A 659 2.59 -23.17 2.79
N GLN A 660 1.25 -23.28 2.89
CA GLN A 660 0.51 -22.85 4.07
C GLN A 660 0.87 -23.68 5.31
N ILE A 661 1.08 -24.99 5.18
CA ILE A 661 1.52 -25.85 6.29
C ILE A 661 3.03 -25.70 6.54
N PHE A 662 3.81 -25.64 5.47
CA PHE A 662 5.27 -25.59 5.54
C PHE A 662 5.79 -24.34 6.26
N ALA A 663 5.28 -23.15 5.92
CA ALA A 663 5.77 -21.89 6.49
C ALA A 663 5.71 -21.84 8.04
N PRO A 664 4.57 -22.10 8.71
CA PRO A 664 4.51 -22.11 10.17
C PRO A 664 5.33 -23.25 10.79
N CYS A 665 5.40 -24.43 10.17
CA CYS A 665 6.20 -25.56 10.64
C CYS A 665 7.72 -25.27 10.58
N LEU A 666 8.17 -24.63 9.50
CA LEU A 666 9.55 -24.18 9.35
C LEU A 666 9.90 -23.15 10.42
N LEU A 667 9.05 -22.14 10.60
CA LEU A 667 9.27 -21.08 11.59
C LEU A 667 9.25 -21.61 13.03
N GLY A 668 8.35 -22.55 13.34
CA GLY A 668 8.35 -23.22 14.64
C GLY A 668 9.63 -24.01 14.89
N THR A 669 10.15 -24.71 13.87
CA THR A 669 11.44 -25.41 13.98
C THR A 669 12.60 -24.43 14.16
N LEU A 670 12.61 -23.32 13.43
CA LEU A 670 13.62 -22.27 13.60
C LEU A 670 13.57 -21.67 15.00
N LEU A 671 12.39 -21.51 15.59
CA LEU A 671 12.22 -21.04 16.95
C LEU A 671 12.80 -22.03 17.96
N GLU A 672 12.53 -23.33 17.79
CA GLU A 672 13.14 -24.38 18.60
C GLU A 672 14.67 -24.38 18.50
N VAL A 673 15.22 -24.25 17.28
CA VAL A 673 16.67 -24.19 17.05
C VAL A 673 17.28 -22.96 17.73
N GLN A 674 16.64 -21.79 17.65
CA GLN A 674 17.15 -20.59 18.33
C GLN A 674 17.07 -20.71 19.85
N CYS A 675 16.00 -21.33 20.36
CA CYS A 675 15.86 -21.61 21.79
C CYS A 675 16.97 -22.54 22.30
N ASN A 676 17.28 -23.62 21.56
CA ASN A 676 18.38 -24.52 21.88
C ASN A 676 19.76 -23.84 21.79
N LYS A 677 19.98 -23.00 20.76
CA LYS A 677 21.20 -22.19 20.68
C LYS A 677 21.32 -21.26 21.88
N PHE A 678 20.24 -20.61 22.29
CA PHE A 678 20.25 -19.76 23.47
C PHE A 678 20.61 -20.55 24.74
N PHE A 679 20.05 -21.76 24.91
CA PHE A 679 20.42 -22.68 25.99
C PHE A 679 21.92 -23.02 25.99
N ASP A 680 22.46 -23.43 24.84
CA ASP A 680 23.87 -23.82 24.71
C ASP A 680 24.82 -22.67 25.07
N ASN A 681 24.42 -21.43 24.84
CA ASN A 681 25.25 -20.27 25.20
C ASN A 681 25.08 -19.86 26.65
N LEU A 682 23.88 -19.99 27.23
CA LEU A 682 23.71 -19.87 28.68
C LEU A 682 24.63 -20.83 29.43
N MET A 683 24.77 -22.07 28.94
CA MET A 683 25.67 -23.08 29.50
C MET A 683 27.16 -22.71 29.41
N LYS A 684 27.55 -21.94 28.38
CA LYS A 684 28.95 -21.55 28.11
C LYS A 684 29.39 -20.31 28.87
N ILE A 685 28.48 -19.58 29.50
CA ILE A 685 28.84 -18.42 30.31
C ILE A 685 29.65 -18.88 31.51
N SER A 686 30.64 -18.08 31.93
CA SER A 686 31.40 -18.28 33.17
C SER A 686 30.53 -18.06 34.42
N TRP A 687 29.40 -18.77 34.54
CA TRP A 687 28.36 -18.55 35.55
C TRP A 687 28.88 -18.76 36.98
N ILE A 688 29.93 -19.55 37.17
CA ILE A 688 30.63 -19.75 38.46
C ILE A 688 31.19 -18.43 39.01
N GLN A 689 31.53 -17.49 38.13
CA GLN A 689 32.07 -16.16 38.51
C GLN A 689 30.97 -15.16 38.87
N LEU A 690 29.69 -15.51 38.68
CA LEU A 690 28.55 -14.66 39.07
C LEU A 690 28.24 -14.79 40.56
N SER A 691 27.58 -13.78 41.12
CA SER A 691 27.08 -13.82 42.50
C SER A 691 26.06 -14.96 42.70
N MET A 692 25.99 -15.53 43.91
CA MET A 692 25.06 -16.62 44.24
C MET A 692 23.59 -16.38 43.84
N PRO A 693 23.01 -15.16 43.98
CA PRO A 693 21.67 -14.88 43.48
C PRO A 693 21.54 -14.98 41.96
N MET A 694 22.55 -14.55 41.21
CA MET A 694 22.55 -14.62 39.74
C MET A 694 22.74 -16.05 39.25
N GLN A 695 23.57 -16.85 39.92
CA GLN A 695 23.72 -18.28 39.60
C GLN A 695 22.38 -19.02 39.70
N LYS A 696 21.60 -18.73 40.76
CA LYS A 696 20.23 -19.26 40.90
C LYS A 696 19.31 -18.82 39.77
N LEU A 697 19.39 -17.56 39.32
CA LEU A 697 18.61 -17.04 38.19
C LEU A 697 19.02 -17.67 36.85
N VAL A 698 20.32 -17.87 36.59
CA VAL A 698 20.81 -18.60 35.41
C VAL A 698 20.25 -20.01 35.40
N LEU A 699 20.26 -20.71 36.53
CA LEU A 699 19.68 -22.05 36.66
C LEU A 699 18.17 -22.06 36.37
N ILE A 700 17.43 -21.06 36.85
CA ILE A 700 16.00 -20.89 36.54
C ILE A 700 15.80 -20.62 35.05
N MET A 701 16.59 -19.75 34.43
CA MET A 701 16.53 -19.47 33.00
C MET A 701 16.80 -20.74 32.18
N MET A 702 17.86 -21.48 32.51
CA MET A 702 18.19 -22.75 31.87
C MET A 702 17.04 -23.74 31.98
N PHE A 703 16.45 -23.90 33.18
CA PHE A 703 15.30 -24.77 33.38
C PHE A 703 14.09 -24.33 32.55
N GLN A 704 13.86 -23.03 32.41
CA GLN A 704 12.77 -22.49 31.59
C GLN A 704 13.00 -22.64 30.09
N VAL A 705 14.25 -22.52 29.62
CA VAL A 705 14.61 -22.69 28.21
C VAL A 705 14.58 -24.17 27.83
N GLN A 706 14.97 -25.07 28.73
CA GLN A 706 14.93 -26.52 28.54
C GLN A 706 13.49 -27.04 28.40
N ARG A 707 12.50 -26.38 29.01
CA ARG A 707 11.08 -26.60 28.70
C ARG A 707 10.80 -25.98 27.33
N LYS A 708 11.03 -26.75 26.26
CA LYS A 708 10.82 -26.34 24.86
C LYS A 708 9.53 -25.53 24.71
N LYS A 709 9.67 -24.27 24.29
CA LYS A 709 8.55 -23.41 23.91
C LYS A 709 8.39 -23.50 22.40
N SER A 710 7.74 -24.58 21.99
CA SER A 710 7.27 -24.78 20.63
C SER A 710 6.04 -23.90 20.37
N ILE A 711 5.83 -23.56 19.10
CA ILE A 711 4.54 -23.05 18.66
C ILE A 711 3.56 -24.22 18.71
N ARG A 712 2.37 -23.99 19.28
CA ARG A 712 1.38 -25.05 19.48
C ARG A 712 0.17 -24.89 18.58
N CYS A 713 -0.28 -26.02 18.05
CA CYS A 713 -1.53 -26.22 17.36
C CYS A 713 -2.36 -27.19 18.20
N GLY A 714 -3.20 -26.65 19.11
CA GLY A 714 -3.88 -27.45 20.13
C GLY A 714 -2.90 -28.25 21.00
N LEU A 715 -2.90 -29.57 20.84
CA LEU A 715 -2.03 -30.52 21.56
C LEU A 715 -0.73 -30.85 20.80
N MET A 716 -0.61 -30.47 19.52
CA MET A 716 0.55 -30.76 18.68
C MET A 716 1.51 -29.57 18.61
N GLU A 717 2.79 -29.87 18.42
CA GLU A 717 3.82 -28.86 18.18
C GLU A 717 3.92 -28.59 16.68
N LEU A 718 3.99 -27.31 16.30
CA LEU A 718 4.21 -26.89 14.92
C LEU A 718 5.70 -26.91 14.61
N ASN A 719 6.17 -28.00 14.03
CA ASN A 719 7.54 -28.17 13.56
C ASN A 719 7.58 -28.98 12.25
N LEU A 720 8.76 -29.08 11.63
CA LEU A 720 8.93 -29.79 10.36
C LEU A 720 8.57 -31.29 10.47
N ARG A 721 8.61 -31.88 11.67
CA ARG A 721 8.12 -33.25 11.88
C ARG A 721 6.62 -33.33 11.69
N THR A 722 5.86 -32.35 12.18
CA THR A 722 4.42 -32.26 11.96
C THR A 722 4.09 -32.06 10.48
N PHE A 723 4.84 -31.20 9.77
CA PHE A 723 4.70 -31.08 8.31
C PHE A 723 4.89 -32.42 7.60
N LEU A 724 5.97 -33.15 7.92
CA LEU A 724 6.25 -34.48 7.35
C LEU A 724 5.27 -35.59 7.78
N MET A 725 4.44 -35.36 8.79
CA MET A 725 3.37 -36.29 9.18
C MET A 725 2.06 -36.02 8.44
N VAL A 726 1.85 -34.75 8.05
CA VAL A 726 0.67 -34.34 7.27
C VAL A 726 0.88 -34.61 5.79
N MET A 727 2.13 -34.52 5.31
CA MET A 727 2.60 -34.96 4.00
C MET A 727 2.82 -36.47 3.95
#